data_AF-A0A927A1P5-F1
#
_entry.id   AF-A0A927A1P5-F1
#
_cell.length_a   1.000
_cell.length_b   1.000
_cell.length_c   1.000
_cell.angle_alpha   90.00
_cell.angle_beta   90.00
_cell.angle_gamma   90.00
#
_symmetry.space_group_name_H-M   'P 1'
#
loop_
_entity.id
_entity.type
_entity.pdbx_description
1 polymer ?
#
loop_
_entity_poly.entity_id
_entity_poly.type
_entity_poly.pdbx_seq_one_letter_code
_entity_poly.pdbx_strand_id
1 'polypeptide(L)'
;MNKIAINPDLANVDYTDLLAKILLVLQKPNQQIFKLSDDNKRLRINIDQVATEVANLQVENPLGASANSVRSATVNISPGSEEKFRNQIHAIKDCVEKLLESSLGNSKSIEEFVSKLITDLQTFQGKTAKLDFTYPFLPYDNLQKQRLTFKKNNPENRELLKVHKLTISVQKTRDFDTELRKGLENYIRVKFASANPEEKQDLEYILEDLEKDKNSDLFRLRDVVNKETLGKLKKQAQINYLEFLLENINTKTSNLNAAGAIYLEDLIRRLRLIETYINDSNKADGDYLVNYAGAEINYKDAFSRGEAFDKLPIIPIVEGFLGETKDENRGEIQFVFGLKLKFDGKVHTDGGKSVFDYRLNILNPDSQEHKDALADPLQRESFPKKVLQIAFLYYFLFASPHNPKSNNYVLKDELKYDPLEAFEKKVIHKLQGSDETAKEQLLRNIYKYLQEFNIQFKINRLKGVLQNLLKHKTSFPTRDYPVHISVKNGLLEEDTQNIFNNNTFFKPVVRGNPKEVLKYISLGKPNTETNSLCTLPAKVTIKDIHFFATDDQETFSMEYDLTGIRALPVVFAPLDDPRCLKSCSQHFKNRQLLLFPYSLEDKKLEPHQAFIYKFTYGLLAYICLKILLDKQTRLFIPILRLHLHGKDDDAPIEKFIVSLSGVLSHLFNETHRANKKGFDIRELGFKIPNTMSSLYSVLPKKFSFHSSSKSPQLDKLAIIIVSSRESDRGWSGSAKISNLMGEIIGVNMKNGVVKFQLPTTFSDNYNQQEMYTNPSVIIDKVTELYKLGYKHIVYIAKAPYTSTLHMTQAEDDDGLFFMSRDVIRGLKSEYHDIKIYPMFFDKYYAVRLENIAAGSLYIQDTVELTNLVEDPSKKSVVFFNLFNGMKVGKEEERYYRGVISYATLLNIYQGILDDEDIHKGLIFDGSLKDDILQYLTLFHFSRYQKADKQIHIKLDPYDKLIGDKSVGKLSLFNHFRGKGEFNSLAFLTLVRTVLNAKQ
;
A
#
# COMPACT_ATOMS: atom_id res chain seq x y z
N MET A 1 -13.28 21.58 20.99
CA MET A 1 -13.03 22.54 19.89
C MET A 1 -11.53 22.71 19.79
N ASN A 2 -10.89 22.07 18.81
CA ASN A 2 -9.46 22.26 18.60
C ASN A 2 -9.26 23.53 17.77
N LYS A 3 -8.66 24.56 18.36
CA LYS A 3 -8.03 25.63 17.58
C LYS A 3 -7.00 24.96 16.68
N ILE A 4 -7.05 25.22 15.37
CA ILE A 4 -5.99 24.79 14.47
C ILE A 4 -4.74 25.55 14.92
N ALA A 5 -3.86 24.87 15.65
CA ALA A 5 -2.58 25.45 16.03
C ALA A 5 -1.76 25.62 14.74
N ILE A 6 -1.58 26.87 14.30
CA ILE A 6 -0.71 27.21 13.18
C ILE A 6 0.68 26.65 13.51
N ASN A 7 1.20 25.81 12.61
CA ASN A 7 2.56 25.30 12.76
C ASN A 7 3.50 26.10 11.83
N PRO A 8 4.46 26.88 12.39
CA PRO A 8 5.36 27.69 11.59
C PRO A 8 6.30 26.87 10.69
N ASP A 9 6.49 25.58 11.00
CA ASP A 9 7.36 24.67 10.24
C ASP A 9 6.65 24.02 9.04
N LEU A 10 5.35 24.29 8.86
CA LEU A 10 4.55 23.80 7.74
C LEU A 10 4.21 24.95 6.78
N ALA A 11 4.12 24.64 5.48
CA ALA A 11 3.67 25.63 4.51
C ALA A 11 2.23 26.02 4.79
N ASN A 12 1.97 27.33 4.76
CA ASN A 12 0.62 27.87 4.87
C ASN A 12 -0.12 27.78 3.54
N VAL A 13 -1.45 27.60 3.60
CA VAL A 13 -2.33 27.62 2.44
C VAL A 13 -3.39 28.73 2.56
N ASP A 14 -3.66 29.44 1.46
CA ASP A 14 -4.72 30.43 1.40
C ASP A 14 -5.68 30.14 0.22
N TYR A 15 -6.90 29.72 0.54
CA TYR A 15 -7.94 29.43 -0.45
C TYR A 15 -8.89 30.60 -0.71
N THR A 16 -8.67 31.77 -0.09
CA THR A 16 -9.64 32.88 -0.07
C THR A 16 -10.01 33.36 -1.48
N ASP A 17 -9.03 33.52 -2.36
CA ASP A 17 -9.26 33.96 -3.74
C ASP A 17 -10.02 32.90 -4.56
N LEU A 18 -9.64 31.62 -4.41
CA LEU A 18 -10.33 30.51 -5.09
C LEU A 18 -11.79 30.41 -4.65
N LEU A 19 -12.05 30.46 -3.35
CA LEU A 19 -13.42 30.42 -2.81
C LEU A 19 -14.25 31.65 -3.22
N ALA A 20 -13.64 32.84 -3.26
CA ALA A 20 -14.30 34.04 -3.76
C ALA A 20 -14.73 33.89 -5.23
N LYS A 21 -13.87 33.31 -6.07
CA LYS A 21 -14.17 33.05 -7.48
C LYS A 21 -15.26 32.00 -7.68
N ILE A 22 -15.28 30.95 -6.86
CA ILE A 22 -16.38 29.98 -6.84
C ILE A 22 -17.70 30.68 -6.52
N LEU A 23 -17.72 31.52 -5.48
CA LEU A 23 -18.91 32.28 -5.09
C LEU A 23 -19.35 33.25 -6.20
N LEU A 24 -18.41 33.95 -6.83
CA LEU A 24 -18.68 34.88 -7.93
C LEU A 24 -19.35 34.17 -9.12
N VAL A 25 -18.87 32.97 -9.50
CA VAL A 25 -19.49 32.18 -10.58
C VAL A 25 -20.88 31.69 -10.18
N LEU A 26 -21.06 31.24 -8.94
CA LEU A 26 -22.38 30.80 -8.44
C LEU A 26 -23.42 31.93 -8.41
N GLN A 27 -22.98 33.17 -8.19
CA GLN A 27 -23.84 34.36 -8.10
C GLN A 27 -24.17 35.00 -9.45
N LYS A 28 -23.70 34.44 -10.57
CA LYS A 28 -24.03 34.98 -11.89
C LYS A 28 -25.54 35.01 -12.14
N PRO A 29 -26.07 36.06 -12.80
CA PRO A 29 -27.48 36.09 -13.17
C PRO A 29 -27.85 34.87 -14.02
N ASN A 30 -28.99 34.25 -13.72
CA ASN A 30 -29.51 33.03 -14.39
C ASN A 30 -28.62 31.79 -14.25
N GLN A 31 -27.69 31.74 -13.29
CA GLN A 31 -26.91 30.55 -13.02
C GLN A 31 -27.81 29.39 -12.58
N GLN A 32 -27.94 28.37 -13.43
CA GLN A 32 -28.78 27.20 -13.15
C GLN A 32 -27.93 25.94 -12.99
N ILE A 33 -27.59 25.60 -11.75
CA ILE A 33 -26.86 24.36 -11.42
C ILE A 33 -27.80 23.19 -11.11
N PHE A 34 -29.09 23.44 -10.87
CA PHE A 34 -30.09 22.41 -10.57
C PHE A 34 -31.15 22.34 -11.68
N LYS A 35 -31.45 21.12 -12.13
CA LYS A 35 -32.52 20.89 -13.10
C LYS A 35 -33.30 19.63 -12.74
N LEU A 36 -34.61 19.78 -12.54
CA LEU A 36 -35.53 18.67 -12.38
C LEU A 36 -35.86 18.03 -13.73
N SER A 37 -36.04 16.71 -13.73
CA SER A 37 -36.66 16.02 -14.86
C SER A 37 -38.15 16.31 -14.91
N ASP A 38 -38.76 16.19 -16.11
CA ASP A 38 -40.18 16.48 -16.32
C ASP A 38 -41.12 15.65 -15.43
N ASP A 39 -40.68 14.45 -15.03
CA ASP A 39 -41.40 13.56 -14.11
C ASP A 39 -41.10 13.81 -12.62
N ASN A 40 -40.28 14.83 -12.30
CA ASN A 40 -39.79 15.17 -10.97
C ASN A 40 -39.10 14.03 -10.20
N LYS A 41 -38.69 12.96 -10.90
CA LYS A 41 -38.01 11.82 -10.27
C LYS A 41 -36.49 11.99 -10.19
N ARG A 42 -35.91 12.94 -10.93
CA ARG A 42 -34.46 13.07 -11.03
C ARG A 42 -34.05 14.52 -10.86
N LEU A 43 -33.04 14.75 -10.02
CA LEU A 43 -32.37 16.03 -9.88
C LEU A 43 -31.00 15.96 -10.55
N ARG A 44 -30.82 16.72 -11.63
CA ARG A 44 -29.51 16.94 -12.26
C ARG A 44 -28.81 18.11 -11.56
N ILE A 45 -27.56 17.88 -11.16
CA ILE A 45 -26.71 18.81 -10.40
C ILE A 45 -25.48 19.14 -11.25
N ASN A 46 -25.56 20.20 -12.06
CA ASN A 46 -24.58 20.58 -13.08
C ASN A 46 -23.45 21.47 -12.54
N ILE A 47 -22.69 20.97 -11.57
CA ILE A 47 -21.55 21.68 -10.98
C ILE A 47 -20.28 21.64 -11.86
N ASP A 48 -20.25 20.78 -12.88
CA ASP A 48 -19.16 20.68 -13.85
C ASP A 48 -18.92 22.01 -14.61
N GLN A 49 -20.01 22.68 -14.98
CA GLN A 49 -19.95 23.98 -15.64
C GLN A 49 -19.29 25.02 -14.75
N VAL A 50 -19.64 25.06 -13.46
CA VAL A 50 -19.03 25.96 -12.48
C VAL A 50 -17.54 25.65 -12.30
N ALA A 51 -17.18 24.38 -12.15
CA ALA A 51 -15.79 23.97 -11.98
C ALA A 51 -14.93 24.32 -13.21
N THR A 52 -15.47 24.11 -14.42
CA THR A 52 -14.81 24.46 -15.69
C THR A 52 -14.64 25.97 -15.82
N GLU A 53 -15.65 26.75 -15.46
CA GLU A 53 -15.59 28.20 -15.54
C GLU A 53 -14.57 28.78 -14.56
N VAL A 54 -14.57 28.31 -13.30
CA VAL A 54 -13.59 28.75 -12.29
C VAL A 54 -12.17 28.35 -12.69
N ALA A 55 -11.97 27.18 -13.30
CA ALA A 55 -10.67 26.74 -13.80
C ALA A 55 -10.11 27.61 -14.94
N ASN A 56 -10.95 28.40 -15.61
CA ASN A 56 -10.54 29.37 -16.63
C ASN A 56 -10.34 30.79 -16.08
N LEU A 57 -10.60 31.03 -14.79
CA LEU A 57 -10.30 32.29 -14.13
C LEU A 57 -8.84 32.32 -13.63
N GLN A 58 -8.27 33.51 -13.55
CA GLN A 58 -6.93 33.70 -12.97
C GLN A 58 -7.00 33.60 -11.45
N VAL A 59 -6.73 32.42 -10.88
CA VAL A 59 -6.70 32.17 -9.43
C VAL A 59 -5.29 32.35 -8.87
N GLU A 60 -5.15 33.03 -7.73
CA GLU A 60 -3.89 33.11 -7.00
C GLU A 60 -3.46 31.72 -6.52
N ASN A 61 -2.15 31.44 -6.57
CA ASN A 61 -1.64 30.16 -6.11
C ASN A 61 -1.82 30.04 -4.59
N PRO A 62 -2.62 29.07 -4.09
CA PRO A 62 -2.88 28.96 -2.65
C PRO A 62 -1.64 28.72 -1.80
N LEU A 63 -0.53 28.27 -2.40
CA LEU A 63 0.75 28.04 -1.71
C LEU A 63 1.69 29.24 -1.71
N GLY A 64 1.37 30.31 -2.44
CA GLY A 64 2.24 31.48 -2.60
C GLY A 64 3.68 31.11 -2.98
N ALA A 65 4.65 31.64 -2.21
CA ALA A 65 6.08 31.39 -2.40
C ALA A 65 6.53 29.97 -2.00
N SER A 66 5.78 29.28 -1.13
CA SER A 66 6.13 27.97 -0.57
C SER A 66 5.86 26.79 -1.53
N ALA A 67 5.36 27.07 -2.73
CA ALA A 67 4.90 26.04 -3.67
C ALA A 67 5.98 25.02 -4.09
N ASN A 68 7.26 25.39 -4.02
CA ASN A 68 8.37 24.53 -4.45
C ASN A 68 8.99 23.71 -3.30
N SER A 69 8.67 23.99 -2.04
CA SER A 69 9.28 23.35 -0.85
C SER A 69 8.36 22.34 -0.15
N VAL A 70 7.17 22.10 -0.69
CA VAL A 70 6.16 21.21 -0.08
C VAL A 70 6.12 19.84 -0.74
N ARG A 71 6.03 18.81 0.10
CA ARG A 71 5.65 17.45 -0.31
C ARG A 71 4.13 17.31 -0.33
N SER A 72 3.45 17.83 0.68
CA SER A 72 1.98 17.95 0.72
C SER A 72 1.57 19.21 1.48
N ALA A 73 0.44 19.83 1.11
CA ALA A 73 -0.12 20.99 1.81
C ALA A 73 -1.64 21.06 1.56
N THR A 74 -2.44 21.22 2.61
CA THR A 74 -3.91 21.15 2.52
C THR A 74 -4.66 21.89 3.64
N VAL A 75 -4.29 21.73 4.92
CA VAL A 75 -5.14 22.21 6.03
C VAL A 75 -4.46 23.21 6.96
N ASN A 76 -3.17 23.48 6.79
CA ASN A 76 -2.46 24.53 7.54
C ASN A 76 -2.82 25.92 6.98
N ILE A 77 -4.02 26.42 7.28
CA ILE A 77 -4.55 27.69 6.74
C ILE A 77 -3.70 28.88 7.22
N SER A 78 -3.40 29.81 6.31
CA SER A 78 -2.64 31.03 6.61
C SER A 78 -3.24 31.83 7.79
N PRO A 79 -2.40 32.36 8.69
CA PRO A 79 -2.86 33.27 9.75
C PRO A 79 -3.64 34.46 9.16
N GLY A 80 -4.82 34.75 9.71
CA GLY A 80 -5.69 35.83 9.23
C GLY A 80 -6.65 35.46 8.08
N SER A 81 -6.47 34.28 7.45
CA SER A 81 -7.38 33.78 6.40
C SER A 81 -8.41 32.76 6.93
N GLU A 82 -8.26 32.27 8.16
CA GLU A 82 -9.17 31.24 8.73
C GLU A 82 -10.62 31.71 8.84
N GLU A 83 -10.86 32.93 9.32
CA GLU A 83 -12.21 33.48 9.43
C GLU A 83 -12.85 33.68 8.04
N LYS A 84 -12.07 34.24 7.09
CA LYS A 84 -12.52 34.41 5.70
C LYS A 84 -12.86 33.07 5.05
N PHE A 85 -12.02 32.06 5.24
CA PHE A 85 -12.26 30.70 4.78
C PHE A 85 -13.60 30.17 5.31
N ARG A 86 -13.84 30.25 6.63
CA ARG A 86 -15.09 29.81 7.26
C ARG A 86 -16.31 30.55 6.68
N ASN A 87 -16.24 31.87 6.61
CA ASN A 87 -17.32 32.72 6.12
C ASN A 87 -17.65 32.43 4.65
N GLN A 88 -16.64 32.24 3.79
CA GLN A 88 -16.84 31.91 2.38
C GLN A 88 -17.42 30.51 2.18
N ILE A 89 -17.02 29.52 2.98
CA ILE A 89 -17.62 28.19 2.95
C ILE A 89 -19.11 28.25 3.28
N HIS A 90 -19.51 29.00 4.32
CA HIS A 90 -20.92 29.25 4.62
C HIS A 90 -21.63 30.00 3.50
N ALA A 91 -21.04 31.06 2.95
CA ALA A 91 -21.62 31.82 1.84
C ALA A 91 -21.85 30.97 0.59
N ILE A 92 -20.92 30.05 0.27
CA ILE A 92 -21.09 29.09 -0.82
C ILE A 92 -22.24 28.12 -0.51
N LYS A 93 -22.31 27.58 0.71
CA LYS A 93 -23.41 26.71 1.13
C LYS A 93 -24.76 27.42 0.97
N ASP A 94 -24.89 28.64 1.51
CA ASP A 94 -26.13 29.41 1.47
C ASP A 94 -26.53 29.80 0.04
N CYS A 95 -25.54 30.10 -0.82
CA CYS A 95 -25.78 30.36 -2.23
C CYS A 95 -26.30 29.11 -2.95
N VAL A 96 -25.67 27.95 -2.74
CA VAL A 96 -26.12 26.67 -3.31
C VAL A 96 -27.51 26.29 -2.79
N GLU A 97 -27.81 26.54 -1.52
CA GLU A 97 -29.11 26.30 -0.90
C GLU A 97 -30.20 27.16 -1.57
N LYS A 98 -29.96 28.48 -1.76
CA LYS A 98 -30.87 29.37 -2.50
C LYS A 98 -31.09 28.96 -3.95
N LEU A 99 -30.03 28.52 -4.65
CA LEU A 99 -30.14 28.03 -6.03
C LEU A 99 -30.94 26.72 -6.11
N LEU A 100 -30.85 25.87 -5.09
CA LEU A 100 -31.65 24.66 -5.01
C LEU A 100 -33.12 25.03 -4.78
N GLU A 101 -33.42 25.85 -3.78
CA GLU A 101 -34.76 26.30 -3.43
C GLU A 101 -35.50 26.92 -4.62
N SER A 102 -34.83 27.80 -5.38
CA SER A 102 -35.40 28.41 -6.58
C SER A 102 -35.72 27.41 -7.69
N SER A 103 -35.10 26.22 -7.65
CA SER A 103 -35.29 25.15 -8.63
C SER A 103 -36.32 24.09 -8.20
N LEU A 104 -36.89 24.16 -6.99
CA LEU A 104 -37.78 23.13 -6.44
C LEU A 104 -39.24 23.19 -6.92
N GLY A 105 -39.60 24.19 -7.73
CA GLY A 105 -40.97 24.37 -8.24
C GLY A 105 -42.00 24.50 -7.11
N ASN A 106 -42.98 23.60 -7.07
CA ASN A 106 -44.10 23.62 -6.10
C ASN A 106 -43.79 22.97 -4.73
N SER A 107 -42.58 22.46 -4.48
CA SER A 107 -42.24 21.86 -3.17
C SER A 107 -42.00 22.95 -2.13
N LYS A 108 -42.52 22.80 -0.90
CA LYS A 108 -42.42 23.86 0.13
C LYS A 108 -41.05 23.92 0.81
N SER A 109 -40.26 22.85 0.75
CA SER A 109 -38.91 22.77 1.32
C SER A 109 -38.02 21.74 0.60
N ILE A 110 -36.70 21.85 0.82
CA ILE A 110 -35.70 20.86 0.36
C ILE A 110 -35.99 19.49 0.98
N GLU A 111 -36.37 19.44 2.26
CA GLU A 111 -36.66 18.19 2.97
C GLU A 111 -37.84 17.44 2.33
N GLU A 112 -38.94 18.14 2.06
CA GLU A 112 -40.10 17.56 1.38
C GLU A 112 -39.74 17.09 -0.02
N PHE A 113 -38.92 17.85 -0.75
CA PHE A 113 -38.47 17.46 -2.08
C PHE A 113 -37.63 16.17 -2.03
N VAL A 114 -36.63 16.10 -1.16
CA VAL A 114 -35.77 14.92 -1.03
C VAL A 114 -36.58 13.69 -0.60
N SER A 115 -37.59 13.86 0.25
CA SER A 115 -38.48 12.76 0.65
C SER A 115 -39.16 12.06 -0.54
N LYS A 116 -39.45 12.80 -1.62
CA LYS A 116 -40.03 12.28 -2.88
C LYS A 116 -39.02 11.53 -3.76
N LEU A 117 -37.71 11.74 -3.54
CA LEU A 117 -36.63 11.04 -4.24
C LEU A 117 -36.16 9.78 -3.50
N ILE A 118 -36.55 9.62 -2.22
CA ILE A 118 -36.19 8.47 -1.41
C ILE A 118 -37.09 7.28 -1.75
N THR A 119 -36.45 6.12 -1.96
CA THR A 119 -37.13 4.85 -2.26
C THR A 119 -36.89 3.83 -1.15
N ASP A 120 -37.81 2.88 -0.96
CA ASP A 120 -37.49 1.70 -0.15
C ASP A 120 -36.48 0.82 -0.91
N LEU A 121 -35.42 0.37 -0.24
CA LEU A 121 -34.38 -0.46 -0.84
C LEU A 121 -34.93 -1.81 -1.36
N GLN A 122 -36.01 -2.32 -0.78
CA GLN A 122 -36.69 -3.53 -1.24
C GLN A 122 -37.19 -3.40 -2.69
N THR A 123 -37.48 -2.18 -3.15
CA THR A 123 -37.86 -1.90 -4.56
C THR A 123 -36.69 -2.11 -5.54
N PHE A 124 -35.47 -2.30 -5.05
CA PHE A 124 -34.30 -2.63 -5.86
C PHE A 124 -34.12 -4.15 -5.97
N GLN A 125 -34.97 -4.95 -5.33
CA GLN A 125 -34.91 -6.40 -5.45
C GLN A 125 -35.41 -6.87 -6.82
N GLY A 126 -34.70 -7.79 -7.47
CA GLY A 126 -35.13 -8.41 -8.71
C GLY A 126 -34.33 -9.66 -9.06
N LYS A 127 -34.80 -10.49 -9.99
CA LYS A 127 -34.21 -11.83 -10.26
C LYS A 127 -32.73 -11.81 -10.65
N THR A 128 -32.27 -10.75 -11.33
CA THR A 128 -30.90 -10.60 -11.80
C THR A 128 -30.37 -9.19 -11.53
N ALA A 129 -29.05 -9.09 -11.33
CA ALA A 129 -28.40 -7.80 -11.16
C ALA A 129 -28.42 -6.99 -12.45
N LYS A 130 -28.75 -5.70 -12.38
CA LYS A 130 -28.83 -4.78 -13.53
C LYS A 130 -28.17 -3.44 -13.21
N LEU A 131 -27.82 -2.69 -14.25
CA LEU A 131 -27.17 -1.37 -14.10
C LEU A 131 -28.05 -0.34 -13.37
N ASP A 132 -29.37 -0.51 -13.39
CA ASP A 132 -30.38 0.37 -12.78
C ASP A 132 -30.52 0.23 -11.26
N PHE A 133 -29.47 -0.25 -10.57
CA PHE A 133 -29.46 -0.63 -9.16
C PHE A 133 -30.20 -1.92 -8.79
N THR A 134 -30.88 -2.62 -9.71
CA THR A 134 -31.54 -3.89 -9.35
C THR A 134 -30.54 -4.95 -8.90
N TYR A 135 -30.83 -5.67 -7.80
CA TYR A 135 -30.01 -6.76 -7.27
C TYR A 135 -30.88 -7.86 -6.62
N PRO A 136 -30.48 -9.15 -6.65
CA PRO A 136 -31.37 -10.21 -6.19
C PRO A 136 -31.44 -10.43 -4.67
N PHE A 137 -30.45 -9.98 -3.91
CA PHE A 137 -30.39 -10.11 -2.44
C PHE A 137 -30.71 -11.52 -1.92
N LEU A 138 -30.30 -12.56 -2.67
CA LEU A 138 -30.55 -13.95 -2.27
C LEU A 138 -29.74 -14.31 -1.03
N PRO A 139 -30.29 -15.17 -0.14
CA PRO A 139 -29.51 -15.78 0.92
C PRO A 139 -28.39 -16.65 0.34
N TYR A 140 -27.33 -16.80 1.12
CA TYR A 140 -26.20 -17.67 0.84
C TYR A 140 -26.14 -18.76 1.90
N ASP A 141 -26.47 -19.97 1.49
CA ASP A 141 -26.45 -21.14 2.35
C ASP A 141 -25.16 -21.94 2.20
N ASN A 142 -24.85 -22.78 3.20
CA ASN A 142 -23.70 -23.68 3.19
C ASN A 142 -22.35 -22.97 2.96
N LEU A 143 -22.16 -21.80 3.60
CA LEU A 143 -20.84 -21.18 3.71
C LEU A 143 -20.00 -22.02 4.66
N GLN A 144 -18.75 -22.28 4.28
CA GLN A 144 -17.89 -23.23 5.00
C GLN A 144 -16.60 -22.57 5.46
N LYS A 145 -16.20 -22.87 6.70
CA LYS A 145 -14.82 -22.73 7.18
C LYS A 145 -14.28 -24.08 7.66
N GLN A 146 -12.98 -24.29 7.49
CA GLN A 146 -12.30 -25.50 7.93
C GLN A 146 -10.99 -25.15 8.66
N ARG A 147 -10.76 -25.77 9.81
CA ARG A 147 -9.54 -25.57 10.60
C ARG A 147 -8.38 -26.35 9.99
N LEU A 148 -7.20 -25.72 10.01
CA LEU A 148 -5.91 -26.30 9.64
C LEU A 148 -5.05 -26.50 10.88
N THR A 149 -4.01 -27.31 10.73
CA THR A 149 -2.95 -27.52 11.73
C THR A 149 -1.59 -27.64 11.03
N PHE A 150 -0.51 -27.30 11.73
CA PHE A 150 0.86 -27.59 11.30
C PHE A 150 1.27 -29.04 11.60
N LYS A 151 0.57 -29.71 12.50
CA LYS A 151 0.91 -31.06 12.93
C LYS A 151 0.21 -32.08 12.05
N LYS A 152 0.97 -33.03 11.51
CA LYS A 152 0.41 -34.20 10.84
C LYS A 152 -0.09 -35.19 11.89
N ASN A 153 -1.25 -34.90 12.49
CA ASN A 153 -1.83 -35.71 13.58
C ASN A 153 -2.27 -37.11 13.10
N ASN A 154 -2.71 -37.23 11.85
CA ASN A 154 -3.11 -38.50 11.22
C ASN A 154 -2.43 -38.61 9.84
N PRO A 155 -1.88 -39.78 9.44
CA PRO A 155 -1.42 -40.05 8.08
C PRO A 155 -2.41 -39.64 6.98
N GLU A 156 -3.71 -39.74 7.24
CA GLU A 156 -4.81 -39.40 6.33
C GLU A 156 -5.09 -37.89 6.23
N ASN A 157 -4.55 -37.06 7.13
CA ASN A 157 -4.76 -35.61 7.07
C ASN A 157 -4.21 -35.07 5.74
N ARG A 158 -5.11 -34.48 4.96
CA ARG A 158 -4.77 -33.93 3.64
C ARG A 158 -3.94 -32.67 3.78
N GLU A 159 -2.79 -32.66 3.13
CA GLU A 159 -1.93 -31.49 3.04
C GLU A 159 -2.47 -30.53 1.98
N LEU A 160 -2.95 -29.36 2.41
CA LEU A 160 -3.66 -28.43 1.54
C LEU A 160 -2.77 -27.29 1.04
N LEU A 161 -1.88 -26.79 1.91
CA LEU A 161 -1.07 -25.60 1.65
C LEU A 161 0.36 -25.79 2.13
N LYS A 162 1.28 -25.00 1.54
CA LYS A 162 2.68 -24.89 1.94
C LYS A 162 3.14 -23.44 1.91
N VAL A 163 3.91 -22.99 2.89
CA VAL A 163 4.48 -21.63 2.96
C VAL A 163 5.98 -21.73 3.03
N HIS A 164 6.66 -20.83 2.33
CA HIS A 164 8.10 -20.63 2.50
C HIS A 164 8.31 -19.43 3.42
N LYS A 165 8.93 -19.69 4.57
CA LYS A 165 9.26 -18.69 5.60
C LYS A 165 10.70 -18.23 5.41
N LEU A 166 10.91 -16.93 5.46
CA LEU A 166 12.21 -16.28 5.53
C LEU A 166 12.39 -15.67 6.92
N THR A 167 13.54 -15.92 7.54
CA THR A 167 13.97 -15.22 8.74
C THR A 167 15.33 -14.57 8.47
N ILE A 168 15.42 -13.26 8.71
CA ILE A 168 16.67 -12.49 8.64
C ILE A 168 17.04 -12.11 10.07
N SER A 169 18.15 -12.61 10.57
CA SER A 169 18.69 -12.25 11.88
C SER A 169 19.92 -11.36 11.72
N VAL A 170 20.00 -10.25 12.46
CA VAL A 170 21.18 -9.38 12.54
C VAL A 170 21.65 -9.35 13.99
N GLN A 171 22.92 -9.67 14.20
CA GLN A 171 23.53 -9.86 15.52
C GLN A 171 24.46 -8.70 15.86
N LYS A 172 24.73 -8.53 17.16
CA LYS A 172 25.64 -7.51 17.71
C LYS A 172 25.25 -6.07 17.31
N THR A 173 23.96 -5.79 17.14
CA THR A 173 23.51 -4.45 16.73
C THR A 173 23.81 -3.38 17.78
N ARG A 174 23.88 -3.76 19.07
CA ARG A 174 24.28 -2.88 20.18
C ARG A 174 25.77 -2.51 20.16
N ASP A 175 26.62 -3.39 19.64
CA ASP A 175 28.08 -3.19 19.62
C ASP A 175 28.52 -2.37 18.40
N PHE A 176 27.59 -2.04 17.49
CA PHE A 176 27.90 -1.38 16.22
C PHE A 176 28.69 -0.08 16.39
N ASP A 177 28.28 0.77 17.32
CA ASP A 177 28.94 2.06 17.57
C ASP A 177 30.37 1.87 18.07
N THR A 178 30.58 0.87 18.95
CA THR A 178 31.91 0.51 19.45
C THR A 178 32.80 -0.06 18.35
N GLU A 179 32.25 -0.91 17.47
CA GLU A 179 33.01 -1.49 16.36
C GLU A 179 33.32 -0.45 15.27
N LEU A 180 32.41 0.49 15.01
CA LEU A 180 32.63 1.60 14.08
C LEU A 180 33.74 2.54 14.60
N ARG A 181 33.73 2.86 15.90
CA ARG A 181 34.78 3.66 16.55
C ARG A 181 36.15 2.98 16.43
N LYS A 182 36.27 1.71 16.83
CA LYS A 182 37.53 0.95 16.70
C LYS A 182 38.02 0.89 15.26
N GLY A 183 37.09 0.79 14.31
CA GLY A 183 37.39 0.86 12.88
C GLY A 183 38.06 2.18 12.49
N LEU A 184 37.50 3.31 12.95
CA LEU A 184 38.05 4.64 12.70
C LEU A 184 39.39 4.85 13.41
N GLU A 185 39.53 4.44 14.66
CA GLU A 185 40.80 4.49 15.40
C GLU A 185 41.91 3.70 14.67
N ASN A 186 41.57 2.51 14.18
CA ASN A 186 42.49 1.71 13.39
C ASN A 186 42.84 2.37 12.03
N TYR A 187 41.85 2.96 11.36
CA TYR A 187 42.08 3.72 10.13
C TYR A 187 43.04 4.88 10.38
N ILE A 188 42.82 5.67 11.44
CA ILE A 188 43.66 6.81 11.82
C ILE A 188 45.09 6.32 12.06
N ARG A 189 45.24 5.28 12.89
CA ARG A 189 46.55 4.69 13.24
C ARG A 189 47.32 4.20 12.02
N VAL A 190 46.65 3.59 11.04
CA VAL A 190 47.30 2.98 9.87
C VAL A 190 47.59 4.03 8.79
N LYS A 191 46.61 4.87 8.43
CA LYS A 191 46.74 5.83 7.32
C LYS A 191 47.53 7.09 7.69
N PHE A 192 47.42 7.56 8.93
CA PHE A 192 48.12 8.74 9.41
C PHE A 192 49.25 8.38 10.37
N ALA A 193 49.87 7.21 10.19
CA ALA A 193 50.99 6.74 11.03
C ALA A 193 52.14 7.75 11.07
N SER A 194 52.41 8.43 9.95
CA SER A 194 53.45 9.46 9.77
C SER A 194 53.06 10.86 10.23
N ALA A 195 51.82 11.09 10.69
CA ALA A 195 51.39 12.39 11.21
C ALA A 195 52.15 12.73 12.51
N ASN A 196 52.36 14.03 12.72
CA ASN A 196 53.05 14.53 13.90
C ASN A 196 52.14 14.45 15.16
N PRO A 197 52.67 14.64 16.38
CA PRO A 197 51.88 14.52 17.60
C PRO A 197 50.69 15.48 17.71
N GLU A 198 50.83 16.72 17.23
CA GLU A 198 49.76 17.73 17.24
C GLU A 198 48.65 17.33 16.25
N GLU A 199 49.02 16.93 15.02
CA GLU A 199 48.07 16.44 14.03
C GLU A 199 47.31 15.19 14.50
N LYS A 200 47.97 14.28 15.22
CA LYS A 200 47.30 13.10 15.80
C LYS A 200 46.31 13.49 16.88
N GLN A 201 46.66 14.45 17.73
CA GLN A 201 45.77 14.96 18.75
C GLN A 201 44.55 15.66 18.13
N ASP A 202 44.75 16.45 17.07
CA ASP A 202 43.66 17.09 16.33
C ASP A 202 42.72 16.04 15.70
N LEU A 203 43.25 14.99 15.06
CA LEU A 203 42.43 13.90 14.51
C LEU A 203 41.62 13.18 15.61
N GLU A 204 42.19 12.98 16.80
CA GLU A 204 41.46 12.43 17.95
C GLU A 204 40.32 13.35 18.41
N TYR A 205 40.54 14.67 18.48
CA TYR A 205 39.48 15.64 18.79
C TYR A 205 38.35 15.63 17.75
N ILE A 206 38.67 15.55 16.45
CA ILE A 206 37.67 15.44 15.39
C ILE A 206 36.80 14.18 15.60
N LEU A 207 37.42 13.05 15.94
CA LEU A 207 36.68 11.81 16.18
C LEU A 207 35.72 11.95 17.37
N GLU A 208 36.18 12.54 18.48
CA GLU A 208 35.34 12.80 19.64
C GLU A 208 34.16 13.74 19.35
N ASP A 209 34.39 14.80 18.58
CA ASP A 209 33.36 15.76 18.20
C ASP A 209 32.28 15.11 17.32
N LEU A 210 32.68 14.26 16.37
CA LEU A 210 31.74 13.50 15.53
C LEU A 210 30.86 12.55 16.35
N GLU A 211 31.33 12.00 17.46
CA GLU A 211 30.52 11.15 18.34
C GLU A 211 29.49 11.94 19.16
N LYS A 212 29.85 13.15 19.60
CA LYS A 212 29.01 13.99 20.45
C LYS A 212 27.92 14.72 19.65
N ASP A 213 28.19 15.08 18.40
CA ASP A 213 27.23 15.79 17.55
C ASP A 213 26.23 14.85 16.85
N LYS A 214 24.92 15.04 17.14
CA LYS A 214 23.83 14.30 16.51
C LYS A 214 23.61 14.63 15.02
N ASN A 215 24.24 15.70 14.52
CA ASN A 215 24.19 16.08 13.11
C ASN A 215 25.44 15.66 12.32
N SER A 216 26.39 14.99 12.98
CA SER A 216 27.67 14.58 12.41
C SER A 216 27.51 13.58 11.27
N ASP A 217 28.56 13.47 10.44
CA ASP A 217 28.62 12.46 9.38
C ASP A 217 28.63 11.03 9.95
N LEU A 218 29.18 10.84 11.15
CA LEU A 218 29.16 9.56 11.86
C LEU A 218 27.72 9.15 12.22
N PHE A 219 26.92 10.09 12.76
CA PHE A 219 25.52 9.84 13.06
C PHE A 219 24.71 9.55 11.79
N ARG A 220 24.98 10.25 10.69
CA ARG A 220 24.31 10.03 9.40
C ARG A 220 24.60 8.65 8.82
N LEU A 221 25.86 8.21 8.86
CA LEU A 221 26.24 6.86 8.46
C LEU A 221 25.51 5.80 9.30
N ARG A 222 25.47 5.98 10.62
CA ARG A 222 24.74 5.11 11.54
C ARG A 222 23.25 5.04 11.20
N ASP A 223 22.62 6.17 10.93
CA ASP A 223 21.21 6.26 10.55
C ASP A 223 20.92 5.53 9.21
N VAL A 224 21.81 5.65 8.22
CA VAL A 224 21.70 4.92 6.95
C VAL A 224 21.83 3.42 7.15
N VAL A 225 22.86 2.96 7.88
CA VAL A 225 23.04 1.53 8.17
C VAL A 225 21.82 0.98 8.91
N ASN A 226 21.31 1.74 9.89
CA ASN A 226 20.14 1.37 10.65
C ASN A 226 18.90 1.22 9.76
N LYS A 227 18.64 2.14 8.84
CA LYS A 227 17.38 2.20 8.06
C LYS A 227 17.37 1.35 6.78
N GLU A 228 18.51 1.16 6.14
CA GLU A 228 18.57 0.65 4.75
C GLU A 228 19.16 -0.76 4.64
N THR A 229 19.86 -1.26 5.68
CA THR A 229 20.53 -2.58 5.64
C THR A 229 19.55 -3.73 5.42
N LEU A 230 18.35 -3.66 6.02
CA LEU A 230 17.33 -4.69 5.82
C LEU A 230 16.92 -4.81 4.34
N GLY A 231 16.89 -3.69 3.59
CA GLY A 231 16.62 -3.69 2.15
C GLY A 231 17.66 -4.51 1.37
N LYS A 232 18.95 -4.33 1.70
CA LYS A 232 20.04 -5.12 1.11
C LYS A 232 19.95 -6.60 1.49
N LEU A 233 19.65 -6.92 2.76
CA LEU A 233 19.50 -8.30 3.21
C LEU A 233 18.33 -9.01 2.52
N LYS A 234 17.22 -8.30 2.27
CA LYS A 234 16.09 -8.82 1.46
C LYS A 234 16.52 -9.12 0.03
N LYS A 235 17.26 -8.22 -0.62
CA LYS A 235 17.83 -8.47 -1.96
C LYS A 235 18.73 -9.72 -1.95
N GLN A 236 19.59 -9.86 -0.95
CA GLN A 236 20.43 -11.05 -0.80
C GLN A 236 19.60 -12.33 -0.57
N ALA A 237 18.52 -12.25 0.22
CA ALA A 237 17.61 -13.35 0.45
C ALA A 237 16.87 -13.78 -0.83
N GLN A 238 16.63 -12.88 -1.80
CA GLN A 238 16.11 -13.26 -3.11
C GLN A 238 17.05 -14.24 -3.83
N ILE A 239 18.36 -14.00 -3.80
CA ILE A 239 19.33 -14.91 -4.42
C ILE A 239 19.42 -16.23 -3.63
N ASN A 240 19.51 -16.16 -2.29
CA ASN A 240 19.57 -17.35 -1.44
C ASN A 240 18.33 -18.26 -1.60
N TYR A 241 17.15 -17.67 -1.81
CA TYR A 241 15.94 -18.46 -2.07
C TYR A 241 15.95 -19.14 -3.43
N LEU A 242 16.55 -18.54 -4.47
CA LEU A 242 16.74 -19.23 -5.75
C LEU A 242 17.73 -20.41 -5.60
N GLU A 243 18.81 -20.24 -4.84
CA GLU A 243 19.75 -21.31 -4.49
C GLU A 243 19.05 -22.45 -3.73
N PHE A 244 18.24 -22.10 -2.73
CA PHE A 244 17.40 -23.05 -1.99
C PHE A 244 16.47 -23.84 -2.92
N LEU A 245 15.84 -23.19 -3.91
CA LEU A 245 15.01 -23.90 -4.89
C LEU A 245 15.85 -24.80 -5.80
N LEU A 246 17.02 -24.35 -6.25
CA LEU A 246 17.93 -25.14 -7.09
C LEU A 246 18.36 -26.44 -6.40
N GLU A 247 18.75 -26.36 -5.13
CA GLU A 247 19.15 -27.51 -4.30
C GLU A 247 18.04 -28.59 -4.22
N ASN A 248 16.77 -28.19 -4.37
CA ASN A 248 15.61 -29.07 -4.28
C ASN A 248 15.07 -29.55 -5.65
N ILE A 249 15.68 -29.16 -6.78
CA ILE A 249 15.30 -29.69 -8.11
C ILE A 249 15.93 -31.07 -8.33
N ASN A 250 15.07 -32.09 -8.46
CA ASN A 250 15.53 -33.41 -8.90
C ASN A 250 15.73 -33.45 -10.43
N THR A 251 16.99 -33.30 -10.85
CA THR A 251 17.39 -33.30 -12.27
C THR A 251 17.27 -34.67 -12.94
N LYS A 252 17.20 -35.76 -12.18
CA LYS A 252 17.05 -37.13 -12.71
C LYS A 252 15.62 -37.46 -13.14
N THR A 253 14.64 -36.65 -12.71
CA THR A 253 13.21 -36.93 -12.96
C THR A 253 12.81 -36.68 -14.41
N SER A 254 13.40 -35.68 -15.09
CA SER A 254 13.14 -35.42 -16.50
C SER A 254 14.19 -34.50 -17.13
N ASN A 255 14.33 -34.56 -18.45
CA ASN A 255 15.14 -33.61 -19.22
C ASN A 255 14.66 -32.16 -19.05
N LEU A 256 13.36 -31.95 -18.80
CA LEU A 256 12.79 -30.64 -18.52
C LEU A 256 13.35 -30.09 -17.19
N ASN A 257 13.40 -30.90 -16.14
CA ASN A 257 13.97 -30.52 -14.85
C ASN A 257 15.46 -30.22 -14.96
N ALA A 258 16.21 -31.06 -15.68
CA ALA A 258 17.62 -30.82 -15.95
C ALA A 258 17.84 -29.47 -16.67
N ALA A 259 17.01 -29.16 -17.69
CA ALA A 259 17.06 -27.88 -18.38
C ALA A 259 16.68 -26.69 -17.50
N GLY A 260 15.61 -26.81 -16.71
CA GLY A 260 15.20 -25.76 -15.77
C GLY A 260 16.25 -25.50 -14.69
N ALA A 261 16.92 -26.54 -14.18
CA ALA A 261 18.00 -26.40 -13.23
C ALA A 261 19.17 -25.60 -13.81
N ILE A 262 19.58 -25.89 -15.06
CA ILE A 262 20.64 -25.12 -15.74
C ILE A 262 20.24 -23.66 -15.93
N TYR A 263 19.00 -23.37 -16.34
CA TYR A 263 18.55 -21.98 -16.48
C TYR A 263 18.47 -21.24 -15.14
N LEU A 264 18.09 -21.93 -14.06
CA LEU A 264 18.07 -21.37 -12.72
C LEU A 264 19.49 -21.09 -12.21
N GLU A 265 20.40 -22.04 -12.41
CA GLU A 265 21.81 -21.91 -12.08
C GLU A 265 22.45 -20.72 -12.83
N ASP A 266 22.15 -20.58 -14.12
CA ASP A 266 22.63 -19.43 -14.92
C ASP A 266 22.07 -18.10 -14.40
N LEU A 267 20.79 -18.05 -14.05
CA LEU A 267 20.17 -16.87 -13.45
C LEU A 267 20.86 -16.49 -12.12
N ILE A 268 21.07 -17.45 -11.22
CA ILE A 268 21.76 -17.24 -9.95
C ILE A 268 23.18 -16.74 -10.18
N ARG A 269 23.93 -17.40 -11.07
CA ARG A 269 25.30 -17.04 -11.44
C ARG A 269 25.38 -15.60 -11.93
N ARG A 270 24.46 -15.19 -12.82
CA ARG A 270 24.45 -13.82 -13.38
C ARG A 270 23.98 -12.78 -12.37
N LEU A 271 23.08 -13.11 -11.45
CA LEU A 271 22.73 -12.22 -10.32
C LEU A 271 23.93 -11.99 -9.40
N ARG A 272 24.68 -13.05 -9.07
CA ARG A 272 25.94 -12.96 -8.30
C ARG A 272 27.01 -12.17 -9.05
N LEU A 273 27.07 -12.29 -10.37
CA LEU A 273 27.98 -11.53 -11.21
C LEU A 273 27.66 -10.02 -11.16
N ILE A 274 26.39 -9.62 -11.13
CA ILE A 274 26.00 -8.22 -10.92
C ILE A 274 26.52 -7.70 -9.58
N GLU A 275 26.35 -8.46 -8.48
CA GLU A 275 26.87 -8.06 -7.17
C GLU A 275 28.39 -7.94 -7.18
N THR A 276 29.09 -8.84 -7.87
CA THR A 276 30.55 -8.79 -8.01
C THR A 276 30.97 -7.56 -8.82
N TYR A 277 30.28 -7.30 -9.93
CA TYR A 277 30.54 -6.18 -10.84
C TYR A 277 30.43 -4.83 -10.15
N ILE A 278 29.31 -4.57 -9.46
CA ILE A 278 29.09 -3.26 -8.80
C ILE A 278 29.97 -3.05 -7.56
N ASN A 279 30.55 -4.13 -7.02
CA ASN A 279 31.43 -4.09 -5.86
C ASN A 279 32.92 -4.21 -6.22
N ASP A 280 33.29 -4.17 -7.50
CA ASP A 280 34.68 -4.24 -7.95
C ASP A 280 35.50 -3.08 -7.34
N SER A 281 36.52 -3.45 -6.57
CA SER A 281 37.40 -2.50 -5.89
C SER A 281 38.37 -1.79 -6.82
N ASN A 282 38.56 -2.31 -8.05
CA ASN A 282 39.48 -1.75 -9.03
C ASN A 282 38.84 -0.65 -9.90
N LYS A 283 37.54 -0.42 -9.75
CA LYS A 283 36.80 0.60 -10.51
C LYS A 283 36.40 1.78 -9.64
N ALA A 284 36.63 2.96 -10.17
CA ALA A 284 36.18 4.21 -9.59
C ALA A 284 34.66 4.37 -9.74
N ASP A 285 34.06 5.25 -8.94
CA ASP A 285 32.61 5.47 -8.98
C ASP A 285 32.13 6.04 -10.34
N GLY A 286 32.97 6.86 -10.98
CA GLY A 286 32.71 7.43 -12.31
C GLY A 286 32.61 6.38 -13.42
N ASP A 287 33.24 5.21 -13.26
CA ASP A 287 33.20 4.12 -14.24
C ASP A 287 31.78 3.52 -14.39
N TYR A 288 30.91 3.76 -13.41
CA TYR A 288 29.52 3.29 -13.41
C TYR A 288 28.52 4.37 -13.83
N LEU A 289 28.96 5.59 -14.09
CA LEU A 289 28.10 6.70 -14.51
C LEU A 289 27.76 6.54 -15.99
N VAL A 290 26.46 6.43 -16.28
CA VAL A 290 25.95 6.31 -17.65
C VAL A 290 24.78 7.26 -17.86
N ASN A 291 24.48 7.58 -19.13
CA ASN A 291 23.41 8.53 -19.45
C ASN A 291 22.62 8.14 -20.70
N TYR A 292 21.37 8.60 -20.76
CA TYR A 292 20.47 8.46 -21.90
C TYR A 292 19.41 9.56 -21.88
N ALA A 293 19.13 10.16 -23.04
CA ALA A 293 18.12 11.21 -23.20
C ALA A 293 18.22 12.35 -22.17
N GLY A 294 19.45 12.74 -21.80
CA GLY A 294 19.74 13.84 -20.87
C GLY A 294 19.58 13.51 -19.38
N ALA A 295 19.33 12.25 -19.01
CA ALA A 295 19.35 11.81 -17.62
C ALA A 295 20.52 10.88 -17.33
N GLU A 296 21.09 11.00 -16.14
CA GLU A 296 22.24 10.22 -15.70
C GLU A 296 21.89 9.26 -14.56
N ILE A 297 22.57 8.11 -14.53
CA ILE A 297 22.48 7.17 -13.42
C ILE A 297 23.84 6.52 -13.17
N ASN A 298 24.19 6.39 -11.90
CA ASN A 298 25.29 5.54 -11.49
C ASN A 298 24.76 4.12 -11.24
N TYR A 299 25.25 3.13 -12.00
CA TYR A 299 24.78 1.75 -11.86
C TYR A 299 25.12 1.14 -10.50
N LYS A 300 26.25 1.49 -9.91
CA LYS A 300 26.63 1.01 -8.58
C LYS A 300 25.65 1.48 -7.50
N ASP A 301 25.19 2.73 -7.54
CA ASP A 301 24.09 3.20 -6.67
C ASP A 301 22.78 2.47 -7.00
N ALA A 302 22.35 2.49 -8.27
CA ALA A 302 21.06 1.94 -8.68
C ALA A 302 20.86 0.47 -8.29
N PHE A 303 21.91 -0.34 -8.38
CA PHE A 303 21.87 -1.77 -8.06
C PHE A 303 22.30 -2.10 -6.62
N SER A 304 22.75 -1.12 -5.84
CA SER A 304 22.99 -1.28 -4.39
C SER A 304 21.70 -1.30 -3.56
N ARG A 305 20.58 -0.84 -4.13
CA ARG A 305 19.28 -0.70 -3.47
C ARG A 305 18.51 -2.02 -3.39
N GLY A 306 17.57 -2.14 -2.44
CA GLY A 306 16.84 -3.38 -2.19
C GLY A 306 15.89 -3.80 -3.32
N GLU A 307 15.32 -2.83 -4.04
CA GLU A 307 14.35 -2.98 -5.12
C GLU A 307 14.97 -3.26 -6.50
N ALA A 308 16.30 -3.42 -6.56
CA ALA A 308 17.07 -3.48 -7.80
C ALA A 308 16.57 -4.59 -8.77
N PHE A 309 16.06 -5.71 -8.23
CA PHE A 309 15.63 -6.87 -9.02
C PHE A 309 14.13 -6.94 -9.31
N ASP A 310 13.33 -5.97 -8.87
CA ASP A 310 11.86 -6.00 -9.00
C ASP A 310 11.36 -6.02 -10.46
N LYS A 311 12.22 -5.58 -11.39
CA LYS A 311 11.91 -5.52 -12.83
C LYS A 311 11.99 -6.88 -13.53
N LEU A 312 12.54 -7.91 -12.88
CA LEU A 312 12.77 -9.22 -13.50
C LEU A 312 11.47 -10.04 -13.69
N PRO A 313 11.39 -10.90 -14.72
CA PRO A 313 10.22 -11.75 -14.96
C PRO A 313 10.09 -12.88 -13.92
N ILE A 314 11.21 -13.47 -13.51
CA ILE A 314 11.29 -14.50 -12.45
C ILE A 314 12.26 -14.00 -11.39
N ILE A 315 11.73 -13.67 -10.21
CA ILE A 315 12.50 -13.29 -9.03
C ILE A 315 11.65 -13.54 -7.78
N PRO A 316 12.26 -13.93 -6.65
CA PRO A 316 11.53 -14.03 -5.39
C PRO A 316 11.08 -12.66 -4.91
N ILE A 317 9.95 -12.64 -4.22
CA ILE A 317 9.38 -11.47 -3.59
C ILE A 317 9.28 -11.77 -2.10
N VAL A 318 9.97 -10.96 -1.31
CA VAL A 318 9.92 -10.98 0.15
C VAL A 318 8.76 -10.10 0.60
N GLU A 319 7.67 -10.72 1.05
CA GLU A 319 6.40 -10.03 1.36
C GLU A 319 5.68 -10.70 2.53
N GLY A 320 4.76 -9.96 3.17
CA GLY A 320 4.03 -10.42 4.35
C GLY A 320 4.95 -10.44 5.56
N PHE A 321 5.15 -9.27 6.17
CA PHE A 321 5.97 -9.14 7.36
C PHE A 321 5.22 -9.82 8.51
N LEU A 322 5.74 -10.93 9.00
CA LEU A 322 5.06 -11.75 10.00
C LEU A 322 5.41 -11.31 11.41
N GLY A 323 6.60 -10.75 11.62
CA GLY A 323 7.01 -10.25 12.92
C GLY A 323 8.45 -9.76 12.98
N GLU A 324 8.70 -8.97 14.02
CA GLU A 324 9.98 -8.40 14.39
C GLU A 324 10.23 -8.79 15.85
N THR A 325 11.41 -9.34 16.15
CA THR A 325 11.72 -9.81 17.49
C THR A 325 13.10 -9.35 17.89
N LYS A 326 13.25 -8.92 19.15
CA LYS A 326 14.52 -8.46 19.70
C LYS A 326 14.92 -9.37 20.86
N ASP A 327 16.07 -10.01 20.73
CA ASP A 327 16.73 -10.70 21.84
C ASP A 327 17.73 -9.72 22.47
N GLU A 328 17.32 -9.14 23.60
CA GLU A 328 18.14 -8.18 24.33
C GLU A 328 19.42 -8.79 24.91
N ASN A 329 19.41 -10.09 25.24
CA ASN A 329 20.57 -10.76 25.82
C ASN A 329 21.66 -11.02 24.77
N ARG A 330 21.26 -11.30 23.52
CA ARG A 330 22.18 -11.58 22.41
C ARG A 330 22.49 -10.37 21.53
N GLY A 331 21.78 -9.25 21.73
CA GLY A 331 21.83 -8.12 20.81
C GLY A 331 21.43 -8.53 19.38
N GLU A 332 20.48 -9.46 19.26
CA GLU A 332 20.01 -10.00 17.98
C GLU A 332 18.62 -9.46 17.66
N ILE A 333 18.43 -9.04 16.42
CA ILE A 333 17.14 -8.62 15.88
C ILE A 333 16.78 -9.57 14.76
N GLN A 334 15.56 -10.10 14.78
CA GLN A 334 15.05 -10.99 13.74
C GLN A 334 13.83 -10.40 13.05
N PHE A 335 13.82 -10.50 11.73
CA PHE A 335 12.71 -10.10 10.87
C PHE A 335 12.17 -11.34 10.16
N VAL A 336 10.87 -11.58 10.26
CA VAL A 336 10.22 -12.76 9.69
C VAL A 336 9.29 -12.37 8.55
N PHE A 337 9.41 -13.05 7.41
CA PHE A 337 8.64 -12.78 6.19
C PHE A 337 8.10 -14.05 5.54
N GLY A 338 7.06 -13.88 4.74
CA GLY A 338 6.70 -14.85 3.70
C GLY A 338 7.52 -14.68 2.43
N LEU A 339 7.65 -15.78 1.67
CA LEU A 339 8.28 -15.80 0.36
C LEU A 339 7.27 -16.23 -0.71
N LYS A 340 7.23 -15.47 -1.82
CA LYS A 340 6.55 -15.88 -3.05
C LYS A 340 7.47 -15.68 -4.26
N LEU A 341 7.13 -16.31 -5.38
CA LEU A 341 7.90 -16.21 -6.62
C LEU A 341 7.09 -15.50 -7.69
N LYS A 342 7.70 -14.52 -8.36
CA LYS A 342 7.15 -13.87 -9.55
C LYS A 342 7.30 -14.81 -10.75
N PHE A 343 6.25 -14.94 -11.57
CA PHE A 343 6.18 -15.89 -12.69
C PHE A 343 5.80 -15.24 -14.02
N ASP A 344 6.48 -14.14 -14.36
CA ASP A 344 6.31 -13.43 -15.63
C ASP A 344 4.82 -13.17 -15.97
N GLY A 345 4.10 -12.70 -14.95
CA GLY A 345 2.66 -12.44 -15.04
C GLY A 345 2.34 -11.25 -15.96
N LYS A 346 1.06 -11.02 -16.20
CA LYS A 346 0.63 -9.90 -17.04
C LYS A 346 0.80 -8.55 -16.33
N VAL A 347 1.39 -7.59 -17.02
CA VAL A 347 1.42 -6.19 -16.60
C VAL A 347 0.14 -5.54 -17.11
N HIS A 348 -0.79 -5.26 -16.19
CA HIS A 348 -2.12 -4.74 -16.55
C HIS A 348 -2.07 -3.33 -17.15
N THR A 349 -1.07 -2.52 -16.79
CA THR A 349 -0.91 -1.14 -17.28
C THR A 349 -0.55 -1.00 -18.76
N ASP A 350 -0.32 -2.11 -19.49
CA ASP A 350 0.06 -2.10 -20.91
C ASP A 350 -0.62 -3.24 -21.69
N GLY A 351 -1.95 -3.31 -21.60
CA GLY A 351 -2.76 -4.28 -22.38
C GLY A 351 -2.56 -5.75 -21.99
N GLY A 352 -1.87 -6.04 -20.87
CA GLY A 352 -1.69 -7.39 -20.35
C GLY A 352 -0.52 -8.18 -20.97
N LYS A 353 0.53 -7.51 -21.47
CA LYS A 353 1.81 -8.15 -21.86
C LYS A 353 2.48 -8.85 -20.67
N SER A 354 3.32 -9.85 -20.93
CA SER A 354 4.17 -10.46 -19.88
C SER A 354 5.13 -9.41 -19.30
N VAL A 355 5.70 -9.65 -18.12
CA VAL A 355 6.70 -8.73 -17.54
C VAL A 355 7.91 -8.62 -18.46
N PHE A 356 8.38 -9.72 -19.04
CA PHE A 356 9.48 -9.71 -19.99
C PHE A 356 9.15 -8.85 -21.21
N ASP A 357 8.04 -9.12 -21.90
CA ASP A 357 7.65 -8.40 -23.11
C ASP A 357 7.38 -6.92 -22.85
N TYR A 358 6.77 -6.60 -21.71
CA TYR A 358 6.53 -5.21 -21.29
C TYR A 358 7.84 -4.44 -21.13
N ARG A 359 8.82 -4.99 -20.39
CA ARG A 359 10.11 -4.34 -20.19
C ARG A 359 10.93 -4.27 -21.48
N LEU A 360 10.79 -5.26 -22.34
CA LEU A 360 11.41 -5.28 -23.65
C LEU A 360 10.81 -4.19 -24.55
N ASN A 361 9.50 -3.93 -24.47
CA ASN A 361 8.85 -2.81 -25.16
C ASN A 361 9.39 -1.45 -24.68
N ILE A 362 9.55 -1.27 -23.36
CA ILE A 362 10.16 -0.05 -22.80
C ILE A 362 11.58 0.19 -23.32
N LEU A 363 12.36 -0.87 -23.55
CA LEU A 363 13.70 -0.73 -24.14
C LEU A 363 13.68 -0.32 -25.61
N ASN A 364 12.58 -0.54 -26.34
CA ASN A 364 12.52 -0.29 -27.77
C ASN A 364 12.28 1.20 -28.07
N PRO A 365 13.27 1.94 -28.62
CA PRO A 365 13.11 3.36 -28.95
C PRO A 365 12.07 3.61 -30.05
N ASP A 366 11.70 2.60 -30.83
CA ASP A 366 10.64 2.71 -31.85
C ASP A 366 9.23 2.64 -31.29
N SER A 367 9.06 2.09 -30.09
CA SER A 367 7.75 1.90 -29.50
C SER A 367 7.09 3.23 -29.18
N GLN A 368 5.76 3.30 -29.37
CA GLN A 368 5.01 4.50 -29.06
C GLN A 368 5.11 4.86 -27.57
N GLU A 369 5.01 3.86 -26.70
CA GLU A 369 5.15 4.02 -25.25
C GLU A 369 6.48 4.68 -24.85
N HIS A 370 7.58 4.32 -25.52
CA HIS A 370 8.89 4.92 -25.25
C HIS A 370 8.95 6.39 -25.68
N LYS A 371 8.44 6.70 -26.89
CA LYS A 371 8.42 8.06 -27.43
C LYS A 371 7.54 8.99 -26.60
N ASP A 372 6.35 8.53 -26.22
CA ASP A 372 5.41 9.28 -25.41
C ASP A 372 5.99 9.59 -24.02
N ALA A 373 6.65 8.62 -23.39
CA ALA A 373 7.26 8.80 -22.08
C ALA A 373 8.46 9.75 -22.08
N LEU A 374 9.24 9.82 -23.16
CA LEU A 374 10.30 10.82 -23.33
C LEU A 374 9.75 12.23 -23.59
N ALA A 375 8.61 12.33 -24.29
CA ALA A 375 7.95 13.60 -24.56
C ALA A 375 7.23 14.17 -23.32
N ASP A 376 6.88 13.33 -22.33
CA ASP A 376 6.20 13.75 -21.11
C ASP A 376 7.14 14.53 -20.15
N PRO A 377 6.90 15.83 -19.90
CA PRO A 377 7.73 16.63 -18.99
C PRO A 377 7.81 16.07 -17.57
N LEU A 378 6.81 15.31 -17.11
CA LEU A 378 6.79 14.70 -15.78
C LEU A 378 7.70 13.46 -15.68
N GLN A 379 8.05 12.85 -16.82
CA GLN A 379 8.85 11.62 -16.88
C GLN A 379 10.26 11.85 -17.43
N ARG A 380 10.59 13.09 -17.80
CA ARG A 380 11.85 13.48 -18.44
C ARG A 380 13.11 12.95 -17.77
N GLU A 381 13.11 12.83 -16.45
CA GLU A 381 14.24 12.28 -15.69
C GLU A 381 14.03 10.82 -15.27
N SER A 382 12.80 10.43 -14.92
CA SER A 382 12.53 9.11 -14.32
C SER A 382 12.46 7.98 -15.35
N PHE A 383 11.94 8.26 -16.55
CA PHE A 383 11.82 7.26 -17.62
C PHE A 383 13.17 6.86 -18.23
N PRO A 384 14.08 7.79 -18.60
CA PRO A 384 15.38 7.37 -19.13
C PRO A 384 16.21 6.59 -18.10
N LYS A 385 16.17 6.97 -16.82
CA LYS A 385 16.79 6.19 -15.73
C LYS A 385 16.22 4.77 -15.65
N LYS A 386 14.90 4.60 -15.85
CA LYS A 386 14.24 3.29 -15.92
C LYS A 386 14.71 2.49 -17.13
N VAL A 387 14.88 3.10 -18.31
CA VAL A 387 15.44 2.46 -19.52
C VAL A 387 16.86 1.95 -19.25
N LEU A 388 17.75 2.81 -18.71
CA LEU A 388 19.13 2.45 -18.37
C LEU A 388 19.21 1.27 -17.40
N GLN A 389 18.36 1.24 -16.38
CA GLN A 389 18.28 0.12 -15.43
C GLN A 389 17.82 -1.18 -16.10
N ILE A 390 16.81 -1.12 -16.98
CA ILE A 390 16.33 -2.31 -17.70
C ILE A 390 17.42 -2.81 -18.65
N ALA A 391 18.12 -1.90 -19.35
CA ALA A 391 19.18 -2.26 -20.30
C ALA A 391 20.31 -3.02 -19.60
N PHE A 392 20.77 -2.53 -18.45
CA PHE A 392 21.75 -3.23 -17.61
C PHE A 392 21.26 -4.62 -17.20
N LEU A 393 20.09 -4.70 -16.54
CA LEU A 393 19.56 -5.96 -16.01
C LEU A 393 19.35 -7.01 -17.10
N TYR A 394 18.68 -6.63 -18.18
CA TYR A 394 18.29 -7.58 -19.21
C TYR A 394 19.49 -8.02 -20.04
N TYR A 395 20.48 -7.15 -20.25
CA TYR A 395 21.73 -7.57 -20.88
C TYR A 395 22.49 -8.55 -19.99
N PHE A 396 22.80 -8.20 -18.74
CA PHE A 396 23.57 -9.07 -17.85
C PHE A 396 22.92 -10.43 -17.66
N LEU A 397 21.61 -10.46 -17.43
CA LEU A 397 20.90 -11.68 -17.08
C LEU A 397 20.51 -12.55 -18.29
N PHE A 398 20.27 -11.95 -19.46
CA PHE A 398 19.70 -12.69 -20.59
C PHE A 398 20.53 -12.66 -21.87
N ALA A 399 21.61 -11.87 -21.96
CA ALA A 399 22.50 -11.96 -23.12
C ALA A 399 23.11 -13.36 -23.19
N SER A 400 22.80 -14.09 -24.27
CA SER A 400 23.34 -15.41 -24.57
C SER A 400 23.26 -15.64 -26.08
N PRO A 401 24.36 -16.08 -26.74
CA PRO A 401 24.38 -16.39 -28.15
C PRO A 401 23.78 -17.77 -28.47
N HIS A 402 23.21 -18.45 -27.47
CA HIS A 402 22.67 -19.79 -27.64
C HIS A 402 21.15 -19.73 -27.80
N ASN A 403 20.68 -20.08 -29.01
CA ASN A 403 19.26 -20.15 -29.33
C ASN A 403 18.71 -21.55 -28.95
N PRO A 404 17.79 -21.64 -27.98
CA PRO A 404 17.27 -22.92 -27.49
C PRO A 404 16.39 -23.67 -28.51
N LYS A 405 16.06 -23.04 -29.64
CA LYS A 405 15.34 -23.66 -30.77
C LYS A 405 16.26 -24.10 -31.90
N SER A 406 17.57 -23.86 -31.81
CA SER A 406 18.55 -24.31 -32.81
C SER A 406 18.84 -25.80 -32.66
N ASN A 407 19.06 -26.49 -33.77
CA ASN A 407 19.42 -27.92 -33.79
C ASN A 407 20.78 -28.20 -33.11
N ASN A 408 21.67 -27.20 -33.06
CA ASN A 408 23.00 -27.33 -32.47
C ASN A 408 23.06 -26.81 -31.02
N TYR A 409 21.90 -26.65 -30.37
CA TYR A 409 21.83 -26.08 -29.03
C TYR A 409 22.36 -27.05 -27.97
N VAL A 410 23.47 -26.69 -27.32
CA VAL A 410 24.02 -27.40 -26.18
C VAL A 410 23.68 -26.63 -24.90
N LEU A 411 22.71 -27.16 -24.13
CA LEU A 411 22.19 -26.53 -22.92
C LEU A 411 23.26 -26.10 -21.91
N LYS A 412 24.32 -26.90 -21.73
CA LYS A 412 25.39 -26.59 -20.77
C LYS A 412 26.24 -25.38 -21.18
N ASP A 413 26.20 -24.96 -22.43
CA ASP A 413 26.97 -23.80 -22.88
C ASP A 413 26.41 -22.48 -22.33
N GLU A 414 25.14 -22.45 -21.89
CA GLU A 414 24.57 -21.28 -21.20
C GLU A 414 25.41 -20.87 -19.98
N LEU A 415 25.91 -21.84 -19.22
CA LEU A 415 26.72 -21.59 -18.01
C LEU A 415 28.13 -21.09 -18.33
N LYS A 416 28.62 -21.28 -19.56
CA LYS A 416 29.97 -20.90 -19.97
C LYS A 416 30.04 -19.45 -20.48
N TYR A 417 28.92 -18.88 -20.90
CA TYR A 417 28.90 -17.53 -21.44
C TYR A 417 29.06 -16.49 -20.31
N ASP A 418 30.11 -15.68 -20.39
CA ASP A 418 30.32 -14.52 -19.52
C ASP A 418 29.87 -13.24 -20.23
N PRO A 419 28.81 -12.55 -19.75
CA PRO A 419 28.35 -11.31 -20.34
C PRO A 419 29.28 -10.11 -20.08
N LEU A 420 30.20 -10.20 -19.10
CA LEU A 420 30.91 -9.04 -18.57
C LEU A 420 31.76 -8.31 -19.62
N GLU A 421 32.62 -9.05 -20.33
CA GLU A 421 33.53 -8.46 -21.31
C GLU A 421 32.76 -7.78 -22.46
N ALA A 422 31.71 -8.45 -22.95
CA ALA A 422 30.87 -7.92 -24.01
C ALA A 422 30.06 -6.71 -23.53
N PHE A 423 29.60 -6.72 -22.28
CA PHE A 423 28.89 -5.60 -21.67
C PHE A 423 29.78 -4.35 -21.58
N GLU A 424 31.01 -4.49 -21.07
CA GLU A 424 31.96 -3.38 -20.98
C GLU A 424 32.26 -2.77 -22.35
N LYS A 425 32.65 -3.63 -23.30
CA LYS A 425 33.08 -3.19 -24.63
C LYS A 425 31.94 -2.63 -25.49
N LYS A 426 30.73 -3.20 -25.38
CA LYS A 426 29.62 -2.92 -26.32
C LYS A 426 28.51 -2.07 -25.72
N VAL A 427 28.36 -2.04 -24.40
CA VAL A 427 27.26 -1.36 -23.70
C VAL A 427 27.76 -0.16 -22.93
N ILE A 428 28.64 -0.34 -21.93
CA ILE A 428 29.09 0.75 -21.03
C ILE A 428 29.73 1.89 -21.80
N HIS A 429 30.71 1.60 -22.65
CA HIS A 429 31.41 2.62 -23.44
C HIS A 429 30.44 3.50 -24.27
N LYS A 430 29.36 2.91 -24.81
CA LYS A 430 28.37 3.66 -25.59
C LYS A 430 27.44 4.51 -24.70
N LEU A 431 27.04 3.98 -23.55
CA LEU A 431 26.18 4.71 -22.62
C LEU A 431 26.92 5.83 -21.85
N GLN A 432 28.24 5.75 -21.75
CA GLN A 432 29.10 6.81 -21.22
C GLN A 432 29.35 7.94 -22.25
N GLY A 433 29.33 7.62 -23.55
CA GLY A 433 29.53 8.59 -24.62
C GLY A 433 28.39 9.60 -24.77
N SER A 434 28.59 10.58 -25.64
CA SER A 434 27.62 11.66 -25.92
C SER A 434 26.69 11.42 -27.13
N ASP A 435 26.90 10.33 -27.89
CA ASP A 435 26.12 10.03 -29.10
C ASP A 435 24.79 9.32 -28.77
N GLU A 436 23.70 10.08 -28.72
CA GLU A 436 22.35 9.55 -28.48
C GLU A 436 21.87 8.58 -29.59
N THR A 437 22.29 8.78 -30.85
CA THR A 437 21.90 7.88 -31.95
C THR A 437 22.54 6.52 -31.77
N ALA A 438 23.80 6.47 -31.37
CA ALA A 438 24.49 5.23 -31.04
C ALA A 438 23.86 4.50 -29.85
N LYS A 439 23.32 5.24 -28.86
CA LYS A 439 22.59 4.67 -27.71
C LYS A 439 21.24 4.11 -28.11
N GLU A 440 20.46 4.82 -28.92
CA GLU A 440 19.21 4.29 -29.47
C GLU A 440 19.45 3.01 -30.29
N GLN A 441 20.50 3.01 -31.13
CA GLN A 441 20.86 1.82 -31.90
C GLN A 441 21.28 0.66 -31.00
N LEU A 442 22.02 0.93 -29.92
CA LEU A 442 22.35 -0.08 -28.90
C LEU A 442 21.07 -0.68 -28.30
N LEU A 443 20.12 0.16 -27.85
CA LEU A 443 18.87 -0.30 -27.27
C LEU A 443 18.04 -1.14 -28.25
N ARG A 444 17.95 -0.73 -29.52
CA ARG A 444 17.33 -1.52 -30.61
C ARG A 444 18.00 -2.87 -30.80
N ASN A 445 19.33 -2.91 -30.75
CA ASN A 445 20.09 -4.14 -30.91
C ASN A 445 19.85 -5.10 -29.74
N ILE A 446 19.83 -4.60 -28.50
CA ILE A 446 19.48 -5.40 -27.31
C ILE A 446 18.07 -5.96 -27.46
N TYR A 447 17.10 -5.12 -27.85
CA TYR A 447 15.72 -5.53 -28.09
C TYR A 447 15.63 -6.70 -29.09
N LYS A 448 16.23 -6.54 -30.28
CA LYS A 448 16.22 -7.56 -31.34
C LYS A 448 16.94 -8.84 -30.92
N TYR A 449 18.12 -8.70 -30.30
CA TYR A 449 18.95 -9.82 -29.86
C TYR A 449 18.20 -10.74 -28.89
N LEU A 450 17.55 -10.18 -27.87
CA LEU A 450 16.79 -10.99 -26.90
C LEU A 450 15.59 -11.72 -27.52
N GLN A 451 15.03 -11.20 -28.60
CA GLN A 451 13.99 -11.89 -29.38
C GLN A 451 14.57 -13.02 -30.24
N GLU A 452 15.66 -12.74 -30.97
CA GLU A 452 16.36 -13.69 -31.84
C GLU A 452 16.79 -14.95 -31.08
N PHE A 453 17.35 -14.78 -29.87
CA PHE A 453 17.80 -15.89 -29.02
C PHE A 453 16.68 -16.50 -28.16
N ASN A 454 15.42 -16.16 -28.44
CA ASN A 454 14.22 -16.78 -27.87
C ASN A 454 14.23 -16.81 -26.33
N ILE A 455 14.60 -15.71 -25.67
CA ILE A 455 14.75 -15.66 -24.20
C ILE A 455 13.44 -15.98 -23.48
N GLN A 456 12.29 -15.54 -24.00
CA GLN A 456 10.97 -15.89 -23.45
C GLN A 456 10.76 -17.40 -23.33
N PHE A 457 11.34 -18.20 -24.23
CA PHE A 457 11.25 -19.65 -24.17
C PHE A 457 12.02 -20.22 -22.97
N LYS A 458 13.22 -19.68 -22.68
CA LYS A 458 14.02 -20.05 -21.50
C LYS A 458 13.26 -19.70 -20.21
N ILE A 459 12.68 -18.49 -20.16
CA ILE A 459 11.84 -18.01 -19.04
C ILE A 459 10.65 -18.95 -18.82
N ASN A 460 9.90 -19.31 -19.88
CA ASN A 460 8.74 -20.19 -19.78
C ASN A 460 9.12 -21.60 -19.29
N ARG A 461 10.25 -22.15 -19.74
CA ARG A 461 10.77 -23.44 -19.25
C ARG A 461 11.12 -23.39 -17.76
N LEU A 462 11.88 -22.38 -17.34
CA LEU A 462 12.24 -22.18 -15.94
C LEU A 462 10.98 -22.01 -15.08
N LYS A 463 10.03 -21.19 -15.51
CA LYS A 463 8.72 -21.00 -14.88
C LYS A 463 8.02 -22.34 -14.64
N GLY A 464 7.92 -23.20 -15.66
CA GLY A 464 7.27 -24.50 -15.55
C GLY A 464 7.92 -25.42 -14.50
N VAL A 465 9.25 -25.50 -14.48
CA VAL A 465 9.99 -26.33 -13.51
C VAL A 465 9.80 -25.81 -12.08
N LEU A 466 9.94 -24.50 -11.86
CA LEU A 466 9.75 -23.89 -10.55
C LEU A 466 8.30 -24.05 -10.06
N GLN A 467 7.31 -23.88 -10.94
CA GLN A 467 5.91 -24.09 -10.62
C GLN A 467 5.59 -25.52 -10.16
N ASN A 468 6.24 -26.52 -10.76
CA ASN A 468 6.11 -27.91 -10.36
C ASN A 468 6.82 -28.18 -9.02
N LEU A 469 8.04 -27.66 -8.85
CA LEU A 469 8.82 -27.81 -7.62
C LEU A 469 8.05 -27.29 -6.39
N LEU A 470 7.44 -26.10 -6.51
CA LEU A 470 6.68 -25.50 -5.41
C LEU A 470 5.48 -26.36 -4.96
N LYS A 471 4.94 -27.22 -5.83
CA LYS A 471 3.82 -28.13 -5.54
C LYS A 471 4.24 -29.47 -4.94
N HIS A 472 5.54 -29.72 -4.76
CA HIS A 472 6.00 -30.93 -4.09
C HIS A 472 5.55 -30.93 -2.62
N LYS A 473 4.98 -32.06 -2.19
CA LYS A 473 4.55 -32.32 -0.81
C LYS A 473 5.72 -32.69 0.12
N THR A 474 6.83 -33.16 -0.44
CA THR A 474 8.04 -33.43 0.33
C THR A 474 8.58 -32.13 0.91
N SER A 475 8.81 -32.12 2.22
CA SER A 475 9.40 -30.98 2.92
C SER A 475 10.83 -30.72 2.47
N PHE A 476 11.16 -29.46 2.32
CA PHE A 476 12.51 -29.00 2.00
C PHE A 476 13.31 -28.84 3.31
N PRO A 477 14.59 -29.27 3.34
CA PRO A 477 15.42 -29.11 4.52
C PRO A 477 15.61 -27.62 4.84
N THR A 478 15.56 -27.24 6.11
CA THR A 478 15.86 -25.85 6.52
C THR A 478 17.29 -25.48 6.11
N ARG A 479 17.47 -24.28 5.57
CA ARG A 479 18.78 -23.80 5.10
C ARG A 479 19.16 -22.46 5.71
N ASP A 480 20.36 -22.41 6.26
CA ASP A 480 20.98 -21.23 6.86
C ASP A 480 22.10 -20.69 5.95
N TYR A 481 22.05 -19.38 5.69
CA TYR A 481 23.02 -18.64 4.90
C TYR A 481 23.63 -17.54 5.76
N PRO A 482 24.84 -17.73 6.32
CA PRO A 482 25.54 -16.69 7.05
C PRO A 482 25.99 -15.58 6.09
N VAL A 483 25.81 -14.33 6.50
CA VAL A 483 26.16 -13.12 5.73
C VAL A 483 26.80 -12.10 6.67
N HIS A 484 27.76 -11.33 6.19
CA HIS A 484 28.32 -10.20 6.94
C HIS A 484 27.95 -8.90 6.25
N ILE A 485 27.45 -7.93 7.02
CA ILE A 485 27.22 -6.57 6.58
C ILE A 485 28.51 -5.80 6.85
N SER A 486 29.16 -5.29 5.82
CA SER A 486 30.43 -4.58 5.95
C SER A 486 30.31 -3.15 5.45
N VAL A 487 30.83 -2.21 6.23
CA VAL A 487 30.98 -0.81 5.84
C VAL A 487 32.38 -0.64 5.26
N LYS A 488 32.53 -0.18 4.02
CA LYS A 488 33.83 -0.12 3.32
C LYS A 488 34.61 1.17 3.65
N ASN A 489 35.94 1.10 3.76
CA ASN A 489 36.78 2.29 3.98
C ASN A 489 36.71 3.32 2.84
N GLY A 490 36.23 2.94 1.65
CA GLY A 490 36.12 3.83 0.50
C GLY A 490 35.26 5.09 0.73
N LEU A 491 34.45 5.12 1.79
CA LEU A 491 33.68 6.28 2.23
C LEU A 491 34.50 7.31 3.04
N LEU A 492 35.72 6.95 3.45
CA LEU A 492 36.60 7.80 4.25
C LEU A 492 37.44 8.71 3.34
N GLU A 493 37.73 9.90 3.86
CA GLU A 493 38.64 10.88 3.26
C GLU A 493 40.09 10.51 3.55
N GLU A 494 40.96 10.67 2.56
CA GLU A 494 42.39 10.38 2.67
C GLU A 494 43.24 11.66 2.74
N ASP A 495 42.71 12.79 2.26
CA ASP A 495 43.40 14.08 2.30
C ASP A 495 43.22 14.76 3.67
N THR A 496 44.33 14.91 4.40
CA THR A 496 44.38 15.50 5.74
C THR A 496 43.87 16.95 5.77
N GLN A 497 44.13 17.75 4.73
CA GLN A 497 43.65 19.14 4.65
C GLN A 497 42.13 19.16 4.52
N ASN A 498 41.56 18.26 3.73
CA ASN A 498 40.11 18.14 3.62
C ASN A 498 39.48 17.66 4.93
N ILE A 499 40.14 16.76 5.66
CA ILE A 499 39.67 16.30 6.98
C ILE A 499 39.60 17.46 7.97
N PHE A 500 40.70 18.23 8.10
CA PHE A 500 40.77 19.37 9.02
C PHE A 500 39.80 20.50 8.61
N ASN A 501 39.77 20.87 7.33
CA ASN A 501 38.89 21.96 6.85
C ASN A 501 37.40 21.64 7.00
N ASN A 502 37.03 20.36 6.85
CA ASN A 502 35.63 19.94 6.91
C ASN A 502 35.23 19.33 8.26
N ASN A 503 36.16 19.23 9.21
CA ASN A 503 35.99 18.61 10.52
C ASN A 503 35.36 17.20 10.44
N THR A 504 35.84 16.35 9.52
CA THR A 504 35.26 15.02 9.29
C THR A 504 36.25 14.03 8.66
N PHE A 505 36.08 12.74 8.95
CA PHE A 505 36.77 11.65 8.23
C PHE A 505 36.02 11.15 7.00
N PHE A 506 34.82 11.69 6.73
CA PHE A 506 33.89 11.15 5.74
C PHE A 506 33.89 11.98 4.46
N LYS A 507 33.86 11.29 3.31
CA LYS A 507 33.67 11.95 2.01
C LYS A 507 32.32 12.67 1.94
N PRO A 508 32.18 13.72 1.08
CA PRO A 508 30.95 14.51 0.96
C PRO A 508 29.67 13.70 0.68
N VAL A 509 29.80 12.50 0.12
CA VAL A 509 28.67 11.59 -0.15
C VAL A 509 27.84 11.24 1.10
N VAL A 510 28.43 11.25 2.30
CA VAL A 510 27.72 11.00 3.57
C VAL A 510 26.83 12.19 3.96
N ARG A 511 27.16 13.40 3.49
CA ARG A 511 26.40 14.64 3.71
C ARG A 511 25.29 14.86 2.69
N GLY A 512 25.43 14.25 1.52
CA GLY A 512 24.53 14.39 0.39
C GLY A 512 23.29 13.51 0.53
N ASN A 513 22.99 12.74 -0.52
CA ASN A 513 21.86 11.82 -0.53
C ASN A 513 22.18 10.55 0.27
N PRO A 514 21.45 10.26 1.37
CA PRO A 514 21.71 9.08 2.21
C PRO A 514 21.70 7.75 1.43
N LYS A 515 20.97 7.68 0.31
CA LYS A 515 20.91 6.47 -0.52
C LYS A 515 22.21 6.21 -1.29
N GLU A 516 23.00 7.22 -1.58
CA GLU A 516 24.29 7.04 -2.27
C GLU A 516 25.33 6.38 -1.37
N VAL A 517 25.18 6.51 -0.04
CA VAL A 517 26.03 5.82 0.95
C VAL A 517 25.89 4.30 0.85
N LEU A 518 24.75 3.79 0.35
CA LEU A 518 24.49 2.36 0.21
C LEU A 518 25.51 1.63 -0.65
N LYS A 519 26.20 2.31 -1.57
CA LYS A 519 27.27 1.69 -2.39
C LYS A 519 28.52 1.31 -1.60
N TYR A 520 28.65 1.82 -0.37
CA TYR A 520 29.75 1.51 0.54
C TYR A 520 29.37 0.46 1.60
N ILE A 521 28.13 -0.03 1.59
CA ILE A 521 27.67 -1.13 2.46
C ILE A 521 27.60 -2.41 1.62
N SER A 522 28.53 -3.35 1.83
CA SER A 522 28.54 -4.66 1.17
C SER A 522 27.90 -5.75 2.01
N LEU A 523 27.39 -6.79 1.33
CA LEU A 523 27.02 -8.05 1.93
C LEU A 523 27.96 -9.13 1.41
N GLY A 524 28.62 -9.86 2.30
CA GLY A 524 29.67 -10.81 1.92
C GLY A 524 29.79 -12.03 2.81
N LYS A 525 30.80 -12.86 2.50
CA LYS A 525 31.20 -14.00 3.33
C LYS A 525 31.97 -13.50 4.57
N PRO A 526 32.00 -14.28 5.66
CA PRO A 526 32.87 -13.99 6.80
C PRO A 526 34.34 -13.88 6.32
N ASN A 527 35.02 -12.77 6.65
CA ASN A 527 36.47 -12.57 6.48
C ASN A 527 37.08 -12.37 5.08
N THR A 528 36.36 -11.86 4.07
CA THR A 528 36.98 -11.65 2.73
C THR A 528 37.40 -10.22 2.38
N GLU A 529 37.08 -9.19 3.16
CA GLU A 529 37.43 -7.79 2.81
C GLU A 529 38.47 -7.20 3.78
N THR A 530 39.72 -7.06 3.35
CA THR A 530 40.78 -6.28 4.04
C THR A 530 40.50 -4.77 4.06
N ASN A 531 39.40 -4.33 3.44
CA ASN A 531 39.03 -2.93 3.22
C ASN A 531 37.70 -2.53 3.92
N SER A 532 37.33 -3.20 5.02
CA SER A 532 36.14 -2.88 5.81
C SER A 532 36.49 -2.05 7.05
N LEU A 533 35.69 -1.02 7.31
CA LEU A 533 35.72 -0.18 8.50
C LEU A 533 35.13 -0.91 9.70
N CYS A 534 33.94 -1.49 9.54
CA CYS A 534 33.29 -2.32 10.55
C CYS A 534 32.40 -3.38 9.89
N THR A 535 32.04 -4.41 10.66
CA THR A 535 31.26 -5.54 10.17
C THR A 535 30.26 -6.04 11.21
N LEU A 536 29.04 -6.36 10.75
CA LEU A 536 27.99 -6.98 11.56
C LEU A 536 27.63 -8.36 11.01
N PRO A 537 27.59 -9.40 11.88
CA PRO A 537 27.11 -10.71 11.48
C PRO A 537 25.59 -10.71 11.27
N ALA A 538 25.16 -11.37 10.21
CA ALA A 538 23.77 -11.61 9.89
C ALA A 538 23.55 -13.05 9.39
N LYS A 539 22.30 -13.50 9.42
CA LYS A 539 21.91 -14.82 8.94
C LYS A 539 20.58 -14.75 8.21
N VAL A 540 20.52 -15.44 7.06
CA VAL A 540 19.29 -15.67 6.31
C VAL A 540 18.91 -17.14 6.48
N THR A 541 17.74 -17.42 7.05
CA THR A 541 17.20 -18.77 7.22
C THR A 541 15.94 -18.94 6.37
N ILE A 542 15.89 -20.03 5.62
CA ILE A 542 14.75 -20.38 4.75
C ILE A 542 14.26 -21.79 5.12
N LYS A 543 12.95 -21.94 5.30
CA LYS A 543 12.30 -23.24 5.51
C LYS A 543 10.90 -23.27 4.92
N ASP A 544 10.37 -24.46 4.69
CA ASP A 544 8.96 -24.66 4.37
C ASP A 544 8.13 -25.05 5.61
N ILE A 545 6.85 -24.68 5.58
CA ILE A 545 5.85 -24.98 6.61
C ILE A 545 4.62 -25.52 5.89
N HIS A 546 4.11 -26.66 6.35
CA HIS A 546 3.01 -27.38 5.71
C HIS A 546 1.73 -27.26 6.54
N PHE A 547 0.59 -27.20 5.88
CA PHE A 547 -0.72 -27.02 6.49
C PHE A 547 -1.61 -28.21 6.16
N PHE A 548 -2.11 -28.85 7.20
CA PHE A 548 -2.95 -30.04 7.09
C PHE A 548 -4.39 -29.70 7.47
N ALA A 549 -5.34 -30.26 6.73
CA ALA A 549 -6.76 -30.20 7.07
C ALA A 549 -7.04 -30.96 8.36
N THR A 550 -7.96 -30.43 9.17
CA THR A 550 -8.56 -31.16 10.29
C THR A 550 -10.03 -31.47 9.99
N ASP A 551 -10.63 -32.32 10.83
CA ASP A 551 -12.06 -32.67 10.77
C ASP A 551 -12.97 -31.56 11.35
N ASP A 552 -12.39 -30.51 11.94
CA ASP A 552 -13.15 -29.36 12.41
C ASP A 552 -13.57 -28.48 11.23
N GLN A 553 -14.78 -28.74 10.76
CA GLN A 553 -15.49 -28.00 9.74
C GLN A 553 -16.78 -27.41 10.31
N GLU A 554 -17.13 -26.22 9.85
CA GLU A 554 -18.34 -25.53 10.25
C GLU A 554 -19.07 -24.94 9.05
N THR A 555 -20.40 -24.98 9.10
CA THR A 555 -21.30 -24.42 8.10
C THR A 555 -22.21 -23.37 8.70
N PHE A 556 -22.49 -22.32 7.93
CA PHE A 556 -23.44 -21.27 8.30
C PHE A 556 -24.06 -20.63 7.05
N SER A 557 -25.11 -19.84 7.26
CA SER A 557 -25.74 -19.05 6.21
C SER A 557 -25.54 -17.56 6.41
N MET A 558 -25.73 -16.78 5.34
CA MET A 558 -25.70 -15.33 5.34
C MET A 558 -26.86 -14.77 4.53
N GLU A 559 -27.54 -13.76 5.06
CA GLU A 559 -28.54 -12.98 4.33
C GLU A 559 -28.38 -11.48 4.55
N TYR A 560 -28.95 -10.69 3.66
CA TYR A 560 -29.04 -9.23 3.80
C TYR A 560 -30.20 -8.86 4.71
N ASP A 561 -29.97 -7.95 5.66
CA ASP A 561 -31.03 -7.35 6.47
C ASP A 561 -31.45 -6.01 5.88
N LEU A 562 -32.47 -6.05 5.03
CA LEU A 562 -32.98 -4.89 4.28
C LEU A 562 -34.07 -4.11 5.02
N THR A 563 -34.53 -4.61 6.17
CA THR A 563 -35.70 -4.07 6.88
C THR A 563 -35.51 -2.60 7.25
N GLY A 564 -36.44 -1.76 6.77
CA GLY A 564 -36.47 -0.33 7.08
C GLY A 564 -35.36 0.50 6.42
N ILE A 565 -34.62 -0.06 5.45
CA ILE A 565 -33.57 0.68 4.74
C ILE A 565 -34.18 1.45 3.57
N ARG A 566 -34.12 2.77 3.63
CA ARG A 566 -34.47 3.66 2.53
C ARG A 566 -33.22 4.11 1.77
N ALA A 567 -33.35 4.37 0.47
CA ALA A 567 -32.24 4.67 -0.42
C ALA A 567 -32.43 5.94 -1.24
N LEU A 568 -31.33 6.68 -1.45
CA LEU A 568 -31.23 7.81 -2.38
C LEU A 568 -30.04 7.58 -3.34
N PRO A 569 -30.28 7.06 -4.55
CA PRO A 569 -29.22 6.76 -5.50
C PRO A 569 -28.53 8.00 -6.07
N VAL A 570 -27.22 7.90 -6.30
CA VAL A 570 -26.39 8.95 -6.90
C VAL A 570 -25.64 8.39 -8.10
N VAL A 571 -25.68 9.08 -9.23
CA VAL A 571 -24.96 8.71 -10.46
C VAL A 571 -24.05 9.85 -10.90
N PHE A 572 -22.77 9.57 -11.06
CA PHE A 572 -21.81 10.41 -11.77
C PHE A 572 -21.68 9.90 -13.22
N ALA A 573 -21.82 10.76 -14.22
CA ALA A 573 -21.72 10.33 -15.62
C ALA A 573 -21.26 11.47 -16.54
N PRO A 574 -20.46 11.17 -17.58
CA PRO A 574 -20.13 12.14 -18.61
C PRO A 574 -21.26 12.25 -19.63
N LEU A 575 -22.15 13.21 -19.43
CA LEU A 575 -23.40 13.32 -20.21
C LEU A 575 -23.23 14.08 -21.54
N ASP A 576 -22.07 14.70 -21.73
CA ASP A 576 -21.58 15.24 -22.99
C ASP A 576 -21.34 14.12 -24.03
N ASP A 577 -20.92 12.94 -23.59
CA ASP A 577 -20.74 11.79 -24.48
C ASP A 577 -22.10 11.11 -24.81
N PRO A 578 -22.46 10.96 -26.11
CA PRO A 578 -23.72 10.36 -26.52
C PRO A 578 -23.94 8.91 -26.02
N ARG A 579 -22.87 8.13 -25.83
CA ARG A 579 -22.95 6.74 -25.36
C ARG A 579 -23.38 6.69 -23.90
N CYS A 580 -22.82 7.55 -23.07
CA CYS A 580 -23.20 7.71 -21.67
C CYS A 580 -24.61 8.28 -21.54
N LEU A 581 -24.96 9.30 -22.34
CA LEU A 581 -26.31 9.86 -22.35
C LEU A 581 -27.36 8.80 -22.72
N LYS A 582 -27.08 7.97 -23.72
CA LYS A 582 -27.93 6.83 -24.11
C LYS A 582 -28.04 5.81 -22.99
N SER A 583 -26.93 5.40 -22.38
CA SER A 583 -26.92 4.46 -21.25
C SER A 583 -27.75 4.97 -20.08
N CYS A 584 -27.60 6.26 -19.74
CA CYS A 584 -28.39 6.90 -18.69
C CYS A 584 -29.89 6.88 -18.99
N SER A 585 -30.25 7.23 -20.22
CA SER A 585 -31.64 7.27 -20.68
C SER A 585 -32.29 5.87 -20.74
N GLN A 586 -31.50 4.83 -21.01
CA GLN A 586 -31.99 3.45 -21.07
C GLN A 586 -32.17 2.82 -19.69
N HIS A 587 -31.19 2.99 -18.79
CA HIS A 587 -31.16 2.23 -17.53
C HIS A 587 -31.74 2.99 -16.35
N PHE A 588 -31.63 4.32 -16.30
CA PHE A 588 -32.00 5.09 -15.12
C PHE A 588 -33.28 5.92 -15.26
N LYS A 589 -33.96 5.87 -16.42
CA LYS A 589 -35.16 6.69 -16.69
C LYS A 589 -36.28 6.52 -15.67
N ASN A 590 -36.44 5.30 -15.14
CA ASN A 590 -37.52 4.96 -14.21
C ASN A 590 -37.10 5.03 -12.73
N ARG A 591 -35.85 5.43 -12.43
CA ARG A 591 -35.33 5.49 -11.06
C ARG A 591 -35.37 6.91 -10.52
N GLN A 592 -35.73 7.03 -9.25
CA GLN A 592 -35.53 8.25 -8.50
C GLN A 592 -34.05 8.36 -8.11
N LEU A 593 -33.37 9.44 -8.51
CA LEU A 593 -31.94 9.59 -8.26
C LEU A 593 -31.43 11.03 -8.38
N LEU A 594 -30.21 11.23 -7.88
CA LEU A 594 -29.38 12.41 -8.11
C LEU A 594 -28.37 12.12 -9.24
N LEU A 595 -28.26 13.03 -10.20
CA LEU A 595 -27.36 12.90 -11.35
C LEU A 595 -26.34 14.04 -11.34
N PHE A 596 -25.06 13.69 -11.24
CA PHE A 596 -23.91 14.59 -11.31
C PHE A 596 -23.20 14.42 -12.66
N PRO A 597 -23.43 15.32 -13.63
CA PRO A 597 -22.65 15.35 -14.85
C PRO A 597 -21.19 15.70 -14.55
N TYR A 598 -20.28 15.21 -15.38
CA TYR A 598 -18.91 15.71 -15.49
C TYR A 598 -18.51 15.74 -16.98
N SER A 599 -17.49 16.49 -17.38
CA SER A 599 -17.04 16.52 -18.77
C SER A 599 -15.88 15.55 -19.01
N LEU A 600 -15.81 14.97 -20.21
CA LEU A 600 -14.59 14.32 -20.70
C LEU A 600 -13.71 15.42 -21.29
N GLU A 601 -12.49 15.60 -20.79
CA GLU A 601 -11.58 16.60 -21.37
C GLU A 601 -11.13 16.17 -22.77
N ASP A 602 -11.48 16.95 -23.79
CA ASP A 602 -10.92 16.83 -25.15
C ASP A 602 -9.51 17.46 -25.25
N LYS A 603 -9.15 18.34 -24.30
CA LYS A 603 -7.86 19.03 -24.20
C LYS A 603 -7.28 18.88 -22.80
N LYS A 604 -6.00 18.52 -22.72
CA LYS A 604 -5.27 18.37 -21.45
C LYS A 604 -5.26 19.70 -20.70
N LEU A 605 -5.90 19.77 -19.53
CA LEU A 605 -5.82 20.94 -18.65
C LEU A 605 -4.38 21.19 -18.17
N GLU A 606 -4.00 22.46 -18.07
CA GLU A 606 -2.76 22.84 -17.38
C GLU A 606 -2.82 22.44 -15.90
N PRO A 607 -1.69 22.12 -15.24
CA PRO A 607 -1.68 21.61 -13.86
C PRO A 607 -2.48 22.45 -12.85
N HIS A 608 -2.43 23.78 -12.98
CA HIS A 608 -3.15 24.69 -12.11
C HIS A 608 -4.67 24.66 -12.38
N GLN A 609 -5.10 24.62 -13.64
CA GLN A 609 -6.51 24.50 -14.01
C GLN A 609 -7.09 23.18 -13.54
N ALA A 610 -6.33 22.08 -13.69
CA ALA A 610 -6.73 20.76 -13.20
C ALA A 610 -6.91 20.75 -11.67
N PHE A 611 -6.04 21.44 -10.92
CA PHE A 611 -6.21 21.60 -9.47
C PHE A 611 -7.49 22.39 -9.13
N ILE A 612 -7.70 23.54 -9.77
CA ILE A 612 -8.86 24.42 -9.55
C ILE A 612 -10.18 23.68 -9.85
N TYR A 613 -10.24 22.96 -10.97
CA TYR A 613 -11.41 22.16 -11.35
C TYR A 613 -11.71 21.11 -10.29
N LYS A 614 -10.71 20.30 -9.90
CA LYS A 614 -10.89 19.21 -8.93
C LYS A 614 -11.28 19.74 -7.54
N PHE A 615 -10.68 20.84 -7.12
CA PHE A 615 -11.03 21.54 -5.87
C PHE A 615 -12.50 21.99 -5.89
N THR A 616 -12.89 22.73 -6.94
CA THR A 616 -14.23 23.31 -7.07
C THR A 616 -15.29 22.23 -7.18
N TYR A 617 -15.10 21.25 -8.06
CA TYR A 617 -16.04 20.15 -8.24
C TYR A 617 -16.20 19.33 -6.94
N GLY A 618 -15.09 19.01 -6.28
CA GLY A 618 -15.11 18.25 -5.02
C GLY A 618 -15.86 18.97 -3.90
N LEU A 619 -15.60 20.28 -3.73
CA LEU A 619 -16.28 21.12 -2.75
C LEU A 619 -17.79 21.20 -3.01
N LEU A 620 -18.19 21.53 -4.23
CA LEU A 620 -19.60 21.70 -4.59
C LEU A 620 -20.37 20.37 -4.56
N ALA A 621 -19.75 19.27 -4.97
CA ALA A 621 -20.37 17.94 -4.88
C ALA A 621 -20.69 17.56 -3.42
N TYR A 622 -19.74 17.83 -2.51
CA TYR A 622 -19.93 17.60 -1.09
C TYR A 622 -21.03 18.50 -0.51
N ILE A 623 -20.99 19.81 -0.78
CA ILE A 623 -22.00 20.77 -0.28
C ILE A 623 -23.41 20.42 -0.79
N CYS A 624 -23.57 20.13 -2.08
CA CYS A 624 -24.86 19.76 -2.65
C CYS A 624 -25.44 18.52 -1.97
N LEU A 625 -24.63 17.47 -1.78
CA LEU A 625 -25.07 16.26 -1.10
C LEU A 625 -25.34 16.51 0.38
N LYS A 626 -24.52 17.31 1.08
CA LYS A 626 -24.75 17.68 2.49
C LYS A 626 -26.10 18.37 2.65
N ILE A 627 -26.42 19.38 1.83
CA ILE A 627 -27.71 20.09 1.86
C ILE A 627 -28.88 19.12 1.65
N LEU A 628 -28.78 18.23 0.66
CA LEU A 628 -29.85 17.26 0.36
C LEU A 628 -30.04 16.21 1.46
N LEU A 629 -28.99 15.87 2.22
CA LEU A 629 -29.00 14.77 3.17
C LEU A 629 -29.19 15.20 4.63
N ASP A 630 -28.90 16.45 4.99
CA ASP A 630 -28.71 16.87 6.39
C ASP A 630 -29.93 16.64 7.30
N LYS A 631 -31.13 16.80 6.75
CA LYS A 631 -32.40 16.62 7.48
C LYS A 631 -32.95 15.20 7.38
N GLN A 632 -32.29 14.31 6.64
CA GLN A 632 -32.80 12.97 6.39
C GLN A 632 -32.35 12.00 7.49
N THR A 633 -33.26 11.11 7.89
CA THR A 633 -32.89 9.94 8.69
C THR A 633 -31.88 9.08 7.93
N ARG A 634 -31.09 8.27 8.63
CA ARG A 634 -30.06 7.40 8.06
C ARG A 634 -30.48 6.60 6.79
N LEU A 635 -30.09 7.08 5.61
CA LEU A 635 -30.34 6.46 4.29
C LEU A 635 -29.21 5.52 3.87
N PHE A 636 -29.47 4.71 2.84
CA PHE A 636 -28.46 4.11 1.97
C PHE A 636 -28.25 4.96 0.71
N ILE A 637 -27.01 5.33 0.41
CA ILE A 637 -26.62 6.19 -0.70
C ILE A 637 -25.71 5.38 -1.63
N PRO A 638 -26.29 4.65 -2.60
CA PRO A 638 -25.49 3.94 -3.59
C PRO A 638 -24.95 4.93 -4.63
N ILE A 639 -23.64 5.10 -4.69
CA ILE A 639 -22.95 5.97 -5.64
C ILE A 639 -22.42 5.14 -6.81
N LEU A 640 -22.99 5.33 -8.00
CA LEU A 640 -22.47 4.78 -9.25
C LEU A 640 -21.75 5.86 -10.05
N ARG A 641 -20.65 5.47 -10.71
CA ARG A 641 -20.00 6.29 -11.73
C ARG A 641 -19.95 5.54 -13.05
N LEU A 642 -20.49 6.13 -14.11
CA LEU A 642 -20.28 5.65 -15.47
C LEU A 642 -18.98 6.27 -15.98
N HIS A 643 -18.17 5.49 -16.68
CA HIS A 643 -16.94 5.97 -17.29
C HIS A 643 -16.70 5.30 -18.63
N LEU A 644 -15.82 5.92 -19.42
CA LEU A 644 -15.47 5.48 -20.76
C LEU A 644 -14.02 5.04 -20.89
N HIS A 645 -13.19 5.22 -19.85
CA HIS A 645 -11.80 4.82 -19.85
C HIS A 645 -11.48 3.80 -18.76
N GLY A 646 -10.60 2.85 -19.08
CA GLY A 646 -10.10 1.83 -18.17
C GLY A 646 -9.18 2.44 -17.10
N LYS A 647 -8.71 1.60 -16.18
CA LYS A 647 -7.77 2.05 -15.13
C LYS A 647 -6.42 2.51 -15.68
N ASP A 648 -6.06 1.99 -16.85
CA ASP A 648 -4.74 2.14 -17.47
C ASP A 648 -4.72 3.31 -18.46
N ASP A 649 -5.89 3.83 -18.84
CA ASP A 649 -6.02 4.98 -19.73
C ASP A 649 -5.63 6.29 -19.01
N ASP A 650 -5.10 7.26 -19.76
CA ASP A 650 -4.86 8.60 -19.22
C ASP A 650 -6.14 9.44 -19.21
N ALA A 651 -6.97 9.22 -18.20
CA ALA A 651 -8.21 9.97 -17.98
C ALA A 651 -8.20 10.70 -16.62
N PRO A 652 -7.59 11.91 -16.52
CA PRO A 652 -7.41 12.63 -15.25
C PRO A 652 -8.72 12.93 -14.50
N ILE A 653 -9.78 13.33 -15.21
CA ILE A 653 -11.08 13.62 -14.61
C ILE A 653 -11.76 12.34 -14.12
N GLU A 654 -11.77 11.27 -14.90
CA GLU A 654 -12.37 10.00 -14.45
C GLU A 654 -11.62 9.41 -13.25
N LYS A 655 -10.28 9.51 -13.23
CA LYS A 655 -9.44 9.17 -12.06
C LYS A 655 -9.84 10.02 -10.84
N PHE A 656 -10.07 11.32 -11.03
CA PHE A 656 -10.59 12.19 -9.98
C PHE A 656 -11.99 11.79 -9.51
N ILE A 657 -12.96 11.48 -10.38
CA ILE A 657 -14.30 11.03 -9.99
C ILE A 657 -14.26 9.69 -9.23
N VAL A 658 -13.32 8.79 -9.57
CA VAL A 658 -13.06 7.56 -8.81
C VAL A 658 -12.61 7.85 -7.38
N SER A 659 -11.76 8.86 -7.21
CA SER A 659 -11.28 9.37 -5.93
C SER A 659 -12.40 10.05 -5.14
N LEU A 660 -13.04 11.05 -5.73
CA LEU A 660 -14.12 11.83 -5.12
C LEU A 660 -15.26 10.94 -4.63
N SER A 661 -15.73 9.98 -5.46
CA SER A 661 -16.76 9.03 -5.03
C SER A 661 -16.32 8.16 -3.82
N GLY A 662 -15.02 7.91 -3.66
CA GLY A 662 -14.45 7.28 -2.46
C GLY A 662 -14.50 8.19 -1.24
N VAL A 663 -14.07 9.45 -1.39
CA VAL A 663 -14.08 10.46 -0.32
C VAL A 663 -15.50 10.75 0.16
N LEU A 664 -16.44 11.02 -0.76
CA LEU A 664 -17.85 11.24 -0.43
C LEU A 664 -18.46 10.03 0.27
N SER A 665 -18.16 8.81 -0.23
CA SER A 665 -18.63 7.59 0.43
C SER A 665 -18.09 7.44 1.85
N HIS A 666 -16.86 7.87 2.13
CA HIS A 666 -16.30 7.83 3.48
C HIS A 666 -16.98 8.86 4.39
N LEU A 667 -17.09 10.12 3.96
CA LEU A 667 -17.68 11.19 4.76
C LEU A 667 -19.18 10.96 5.04
N PHE A 668 -19.96 10.49 4.06
CA PHE A 668 -21.40 10.25 4.28
C PHE A 668 -21.70 8.96 5.05
N ASN A 669 -20.72 8.07 5.27
CA ASN A 669 -20.91 6.94 6.19
C ASN A 669 -20.92 7.37 7.67
N GLU A 670 -20.55 8.62 7.99
CA GLU A 670 -20.60 9.13 9.36
C GLU A 670 -22.05 9.21 9.88
N THR A 671 -22.96 9.68 9.02
CA THR A 671 -24.39 9.89 9.33
C THR A 671 -25.34 8.98 8.56
N HIS A 672 -24.93 8.47 7.38
CA HIS A 672 -25.72 7.61 6.50
C HIS A 672 -25.04 6.24 6.29
N ARG A 673 -25.41 5.54 5.20
CA ARG A 673 -24.71 4.36 4.69
C ARG A 673 -24.38 4.61 3.23
N ALA A 674 -23.14 4.85 2.88
CA ALA A 674 -22.72 5.15 1.53
C ALA A 674 -21.71 4.12 1.01
N ASN A 675 -21.81 3.76 -0.27
CA ASN A 675 -20.78 2.97 -0.93
C ASN A 675 -20.74 3.31 -2.41
N LYS A 676 -19.59 3.07 -3.03
CA LYS A 676 -19.30 3.52 -4.39
C LYS A 676 -18.81 2.41 -5.29
N LYS A 677 -19.29 2.42 -6.54
CA LYS A 677 -18.80 1.55 -7.62
C LYS A 677 -18.81 2.27 -8.96
N GLY A 678 -18.20 1.68 -9.98
CA GLY A 678 -18.15 2.28 -11.32
C GLY A 678 -18.25 1.24 -12.43
N PHE A 679 -18.75 1.68 -13.57
CA PHE A 679 -18.96 0.90 -14.78
C PHE A 679 -18.26 1.54 -15.96
N ASP A 680 -17.39 0.76 -16.61
CA ASP A 680 -16.97 1.04 -17.97
C ASP A 680 -18.14 0.68 -18.88
N ILE A 681 -18.79 1.68 -19.47
CA ILE A 681 -20.00 1.45 -20.26
C ILE A 681 -19.71 0.77 -21.60
N ARG A 682 -18.44 0.63 -22.01
CA ARG A 682 -18.03 -0.14 -23.19
C ARG A 682 -18.11 -1.64 -22.93
N GLU A 683 -18.00 -2.07 -21.66
CA GLU A 683 -17.97 -3.47 -21.25
C GLU A 683 -18.94 -3.78 -20.11
N LEU A 684 -20.23 -3.94 -20.42
CA LEU A 684 -21.26 -4.13 -19.39
C LEU A 684 -21.51 -5.59 -18.97
N GLY A 685 -21.13 -6.59 -19.78
CA GLY A 685 -21.56 -8.00 -19.65
C GLY A 685 -21.44 -8.65 -18.26
N PHE A 686 -20.42 -9.49 -18.04
CA PHE A 686 -20.25 -10.25 -16.77
C PHE A 686 -19.89 -9.36 -15.57
N LYS A 687 -19.62 -8.06 -15.78
CA LYS A 687 -19.18 -7.12 -14.74
C LYS A 687 -20.33 -6.63 -13.84
N ILE A 688 -21.56 -6.52 -14.36
CA ILE A 688 -22.73 -6.03 -13.59
C ILE A 688 -22.96 -6.77 -12.27
N PRO A 689 -23.06 -8.12 -12.24
CA PRO A 689 -23.31 -8.83 -11.00
C PRO A 689 -22.25 -8.59 -9.91
N ASN A 690 -20.97 -8.55 -10.31
CA ASN A 690 -19.85 -8.38 -9.38
C ASN A 690 -19.78 -6.94 -8.85
N THR A 691 -20.00 -5.96 -9.72
CA THR A 691 -20.01 -4.55 -9.35
C THR A 691 -21.17 -4.23 -8.42
N MET A 692 -22.38 -4.71 -8.72
CA MET A 692 -23.55 -4.53 -7.85
C MET A 692 -23.37 -5.21 -6.50
N SER A 693 -22.88 -6.46 -6.49
CA SER A 693 -22.56 -7.17 -5.24
C SER A 693 -21.62 -6.37 -4.35
N SER A 694 -20.62 -5.72 -4.96
CA SER A 694 -19.67 -4.89 -4.22
C SER A 694 -20.26 -3.55 -3.76
N LEU A 695 -21.24 -2.98 -4.48
CA LEU A 695 -21.96 -1.77 -4.10
C LEU A 695 -22.81 -1.99 -2.85
N TYR A 696 -23.46 -3.15 -2.76
CA TYR A 696 -24.31 -3.51 -1.62
C TYR A 696 -23.55 -4.10 -0.41
N SER A 697 -22.22 -4.27 -0.52
CA SER A 697 -21.39 -4.88 0.55
C SER A 697 -21.42 -4.15 1.91
N VAL A 698 -21.83 -2.88 1.98
CA VAL A 698 -21.95 -2.12 3.25
C VAL A 698 -23.29 -2.32 3.97
N LEU A 699 -24.26 -2.96 3.31
CA LEU A 699 -25.56 -3.21 3.91
C LEU A 699 -25.43 -4.22 5.07
N PRO A 700 -26.29 -4.08 6.09
CA PRO A 700 -26.34 -5.02 7.21
C PRO A 700 -26.56 -6.47 6.76
N LYS A 701 -25.93 -7.40 7.46
CA LYS A 701 -26.00 -8.84 7.18
C LYS A 701 -26.28 -9.63 8.45
N LYS A 702 -27.04 -10.70 8.32
CA LYS A 702 -27.29 -11.69 9.38
C LYS A 702 -26.58 -12.99 9.04
N PHE A 703 -26.01 -13.61 10.04
CA PHE A 703 -25.41 -14.94 9.96
C PHE A 703 -26.13 -15.86 10.93
N SER A 704 -26.44 -17.06 10.46
CA SER A 704 -27.15 -18.08 11.23
C SER A 704 -26.38 -19.40 11.17
N PHE A 705 -26.27 -20.05 12.33
CA PHE A 705 -25.53 -21.30 12.49
C PHE A 705 -26.48 -22.49 12.58
N HIS A 706 -26.09 -23.60 11.97
CA HIS A 706 -26.89 -24.83 12.00
C HIS A 706 -26.74 -25.63 13.30
N SER A 707 -25.66 -25.40 14.07
CA SER A 707 -25.43 -26.00 15.39
C SER A 707 -25.37 -24.93 16.48
N SER A 708 -26.18 -25.09 17.53
CA SER A 708 -26.18 -24.20 18.71
C SER A 708 -24.85 -24.24 19.46
N SER A 709 -24.15 -25.37 19.46
CA SER A 709 -22.85 -25.52 20.14
C SER A 709 -21.70 -24.73 19.51
N LYS A 710 -21.84 -24.34 18.24
CA LYS A 710 -20.86 -23.53 17.50
C LYS A 710 -21.31 -22.07 17.33
N SER A 711 -22.45 -21.70 17.89
CA SER A 711 -22.98 -20.33 17.81
C SER A 711 -22.26 -19.43 18.82
N PRO A 712 -21.82 -18.24 18.41
CA PRO A 712 -21.19 -17.30 19.33
C PRO A 712 -22.09 -16.88 20.49
N GLN A 713 -21.50 -16.59 21.64
CA GLN A 713 -22.23 -16.22 22.86
C GLN A 713 -22.07 -14.74 23.25
N LEU A 714 -21.04 -14.06 22.73
CA LEU A 714 -20.77 -12.66 23.03
C LEU A 714 -21.82 -11.72 22.40
N ASP A 715 -22.66 -11.12 23.23
CA ASP A 715 -23.78 -10.26 22.80
C ASP A 715 -23.37 -9.11 21.86
N LYS A 716 -22.32 -8.36 22.21
CA LYS A 716 -21.91 -7.16 21.46
C LYS A 716 -20.40 -7.03 21.38
N LEU A 717 -19.91 -6.77 20.17
CA LEU A 717 -18.51 -6.46 19.90
C LEU A 717 -18.42 -5.37 18.82
N ALA A 718 -17.51 -4.42 19.02
CA ALA A 718 -17.16 -3.42 18.02
C ALA A 718 -15.80 -3.73 17.42
N ILE A 719 -15.67 -3.62 16.09
CA ILE A 719 -14.38 -3.67 15.40
C ILE A 719 -14.09 -2.25 14.90
N ILE A 720 -13.04 -1.63 15.42
CA ILE A 720 -12.57 -0.30 15.03
C ILE A 720 -11.32 -0.48 14.18
N ILE A 721 -11.33 0.06 12.96
CA ILE A 721 -10.18 0.02 12.05
C ILE A 721 -9.69 1.45 11.84
N VAL A 722 -8.40 1.69 12.06
CA VAL A 722 -7.79 3.03 11.99
C VAL A 722 -6.63 3.09 11.00
N SER A 723 -6.50 4.24 10.34
CA SER A 723 -5.40 4.58 9.44
C SER A 723 -5.18 6.10 9.42
N SER A 724 -4.09 6.56 8.83
CA SER A 724 -3.93 7.98 8.51
C SER A 724 -3.24 8.19 7.18
N ARG A 725 -3.36 9.41 6.66
CA ARG A 725 -2.59 9.89 5.52
C ARG A 725 -2.11 11.31 5.80
N GLU A 726 -0.85 11.57 5.45
CA GLU A 726 -0.26 12.92 5.48
C GLU A 726 -1.12 13.89 4.66
N SER A 727 -1.34 15.10 5.19
CA SER A 727 -1.99 16.21 4.49
C SER A 727 -1.03 17.38 4.28
N ASP A 728 -0.13 17.63 5.24
CA ASP A 728 0.80 18.75 5.22
C ASP A 728 2.18 18.29 5.67
N ARG A 729 3.21 18.51 4.83
CA ARG A 729 4.60 18.14 5.09
C ARG A 729 5.57 18.83 4.11
N GLY A 730 6.68 19.36 4.63
CA GLY A 730 7.82 19.83 3.82
C GLY A 730 8.73 18.68 3.37
N TRP A 731 9.54 18.88 2.32
CA TRP A 731 10.50 17.85 1.85
C TRP A 731 11.57 17.51 2.89
N SER A 732 12.01 18.49 3.69
CA SER A 732 13.08 18.38 4.68
C SER A 732 12.63 18.51 6.14
N GLY A 733 11.33 18.73 6.39
CA GLY A 733 10.78 18.97 7.73
C GLY A 733 10.33 17.69 8.47
N SER A 734 10.39 17.73 9.80
CA SER A 734 9.85 16.69 10.70
C SER A 734 8.37 16.94 11.06
N ALA A 735 7.95 18.21 11.11
CA ALA A 735 6.56 18.58 11.33
C ALA A 735 5.65 18.02 10.22
N LYS A 736 4.48 17.52 10.63
CA LYS A 736 3.43 17.07 9.71
C LYS A 736 2.05 17.16 10.33
N ILE A 737 1.06 17.40 9.48
CA ILE A 737 -0.37 17.18 9.78
C ILE A 737 -0.83 15.97 8.97
N SER A 738 -1.66 15.14 9.57
CA SER A 738 -2.22 13.95 8.95
C SER A 738 -3.73 13.89 9.18
N ASN A 739 -4.46 13.47 8.15
CA ASN A 739 -5.85 13.10 8.29
C ASN A 739 -5.93 11.68 8.83
N LEU A 740 -6.39 11.55 10.06
CA LEU A 740 -6.76 10.29 10.68
C LEU A 740 -8.13 9.88 10.17
N MET A 741 -8.30 8.60 9.82
CA MET A 741 -9.54 8.08 9.25
C MET A 741 -9.79 6.64 9.70
N GLY A 742 -11.06 6.26 9.83
CA GLY A 742 -11.40 4.89 10.21
C GLY A 742 -12.85 4.50 9.97
N GLU A 743 -13.15 3.24 10.25
CA GLU A 743 -14.50 2.67 10.21
C GLU A 743 -14.77 1.84 11.46
N ILE A 744 -16.05 1.81 11.85
CA ILE A 744 -16.53 1.05 13.00
C ILE A 744 -17.55 0.04 12.50
N ILE A 745 -17.32 -1.24 12.80
CA ILE A 745 -18.23 -2.35 12.50
C ILE A 745 -18.86 -2.80 13.81
N GLY A 746 -20.19 -2.80 13.86
CA GLY A 746 -20.95 -3.26 15.01
C GLY A 746 -21.39 -4.70 14.80
N VAL A 747 -21.07 -5.56 15.76
CA VAL A 747 -21.49 -6.96 15.82
C VAL A 747 -22.48 -7.11 16.97
N ASN A 748 -23.66 -7.65 16.68
CA ASN A 748 -24.69 -7.92 17.69
C ASN A 748 -25.17 -9.36 17.53
N MET A 749 -25.02 -10.18 18.55
CA MET A 749 -25.60 -11.52 18.64
C MET A 749 -26.92 -11.44 19.39
N LYS A 750 -27.97 -12.03 18.83
CA LYS A 750 -29.24 -12.23 19.51
C LYS A 750 -29.90 -13.50 18.99
N ASN A 751 -30.33 -14.38 19.89
CA ASN A 751 -31.04 -15.62 19.56
C ASN A 751 -30.30 -16.49 18.53
N GLY A 752 -28.97 -16.61 18.64
CA GLY A 752 -28.14 -17.41 17.72
C GLY A 752 -27.93 -16.78 16.34
N VAL A 753 -28.41 -15.55 16.11
CA VAL A 753 -28.20 -14.79 14.88
C VAL A 753 -27.20 -13.67 15.13
N VAL A 754 -26.15 -13.62 14.33
CA VAL A 754 -25.12 -12.58 14.41
C VAL A 754 -25.38 -11.53 13.33
N LYS A 755 -25.65 -10.29 13.75
CA LYS A 755 -25.86 -9.15 12.85
C LYS A 755 -24.60 -8.30 12.75
N PHE A 756 -24.11 -8.16 11.52
CA PHE A 756 -23.04 -7.23 11.14
C PHE A 756 -23.62 -5.98 10.50
N GLN A 757 -23.12 -4.82 10.91
CA GLN A 757 -23.43 -3.55 10.27
C GLN A 757 -22.24 -2.58 10.36
N LEU A 758 -22.23 -1.55 9.52
CA LEU A 758 -21.32 -0.41 9.59
C LEU A 758 -22.04 0.75 10.32
N PRO A 759 -21.91 0.88 11.65
CA PRO A 759 -22.47 2.00 12.40
C PRO A 759 -22.00 3.36 11.93
N THR A 760 -20.72 3.55 11.63
CA THR A 760 -20.20 4.86 11.25
C THR A 760 -18.78 4.75 10.69
N THR A 761 -18.35 5.77 9.98
CA THR A 761 -16.94 6.08 9.71
C THR A 761 -16.52 7.29 10.53
N PHE A 762 -15.25 7.64 10.51
CA PHE A 762 -14.77 8.90 11.08
C PHE A 762 -13.54 9.40 10.32
N SER A 763 -13.33 10.71 10.34
CA SER A 763 -12.05 11.33 9.98
C SER A 763 -11.85 12.67 10.68
N ASP A 764 -10.60 12.99 11.02
CA ASP A 764 -10.20 14.31 11.54
C ASP A 764 -8.72 14.62 11.25
N ASN A 765 -8.32 15.89 11.31
CA ASN A 765 -6.97 16.34 11.02
C ASN A 765 -6.17 16.60 12.31
N TYR A 766 -5.01 15.97 12.44
CA TYR A 766 -4.17 16.05 13.64
C TYR A 766 -2.72 16.36 13.30
N ASN A 767 -2.04 17.10 14.18
CA ASN A 767 -0.58 17.11 14.20
C ASN A 767 -0.05 15.73 14.64
N GLN A 768 1.23 15.46 14.39
CA GLN A 768 1.84 14.15 14.67
C GLN A 768 1.72 13.72 16.14
N GLN A 769 1.93 14.65 17.09
CA GLN A 769 1.94 14.32 18.51
C GLN A 769 0.52 14.00 19.00
N GLU A 770 -0.44 14.86 18.71
CA GLU A 770 -1.85 14.69 19.12
C GLU A 770 -2.44 13.39 18.57
N MET A 771 -2.13 13.05 17.32
CA MET A 771 -2.61 11.83 16.67
C MET A 771 -2.22 10.54 17.43
N TYR A 772 -1.06 10.53 18.07
CA TYR A 772 -0.50 9.35 18.77
C TYR A 772 -0.51 9.49 20.29
N THR A 773 -1.15 10.53 20.82
CA THR A 773 -1.29 10.75 22.27
C THR A 773 -2.75 10.89 22.67
N ASN A 774 -3.54 11.71 21.96
CA ASN A 774 -4.92 12.00 22.31
C ASN A 774 -5.82 12.28 21.08
N PRO A 775 -6.08 11.29 20.20
CA PRO A 775 -6.94 11.47 19.03
C PRO A 775 -8.42 11.50 19.45
N SER A 776 -8.94 12.70 19.73
CA SER A 776 -10.31 12.93 20.24
C SER A 776 -11.41 12.23 19.45
N VAL A 777 -11.33 12.21 18.11
CA VAL A 777 -12.37 11.61 17.26
C VAL A 777 -12.54 10.11 17.51
N ILE A 778 -11.48 9.40 17.88
CA ILE A 778 -11.59 7.95 18.20
C ILE A 778 -12.12 7.78 19.62
N ILE A 779 -11.63 8.59 20.56
CA ILE A 779 -12.05 8.56 21.97
C ILE A 779 -13.55 8.83 22.11
N ASP A 780 -14.05 9.84 21.38
CA ASP A 780 -15.47 10.18 21.32
C ASP A 780 -16.29 9.01 20.76
N LYS A 781 -15.78 8.32 19.74
CA LYS A 781 -16.47 7.16 19.14
C LYS A 781 -16.47 5.93 20.04
N VAL A 782 -15.41 5.69 20.80
CA VAL A 782 -15.40 4.64 21.82
C VAL A 782 -16.42 4.95 22.92
N THR A 783 -16.49 6.21 23.35
CA THR A 783 -17.49 6.68 24.31
C THR A 783 -18.93 6.48 23.79
N GLU A 784 -19.20 6.79 22.53
CA GLU A 784 -20.49 6.53 21.88
C GLU A 784 -20.82 5.03 21.85
N LEU A 785 -19.85 4.18 21.50
CA LEU A 785 -20.02 2.72 21.49
C LEU A 785 -20.32 2.16 22.88
N TYR A 786 -19.62 2.63 23.90
CA TYR A 786 -19.86 2.23 25.28
C TYR A 786 -21.30 2.56 25.71
N LYS A 787 -21.79 3.77 25.40
CA LYS A 787 -23.19 4.18 25.65
C LYS A 787 -24.21 3.31 24.90
N LEU A 788 -23.83 2.71 23.76
CA LEU A 788 -24.65 1.75 23.02
C LEU A 788 -24.52 0.31 23.54
N GLY A 789 -23.77 0.09 24.62
CA GLY A 789 -23.59 -1.20 25.31
C GLY A 789 -22.48 -2.08 24.74
N TYR A 790 -21.58 -1.56 23.91
CA TYR A 790 -20.41 -2.31 23.44
C TYR A 790 -19.30 -2.24 24.50
N LYS A 791 -19.03 -3.36 25.16
CA LYS A 791 -17.94 -3.48 26.15
C LYS A 791 -16.68 -4.12 25.58
N HIS A 792 -16.81 -4.90 24.51
CA HIS A 792 -15.68 -5.55 23.83
C HIS A 792 -15.34 -4.80 22.54
N ILE A 793 -14.09 -4.34 22.43
CA ILE A 793 -13.59 -3.54 21.32
C ILE A 793 -12.35 -4.20 20.72
N VAL A 794 -12.47 -4.65 19.48
CA VAL A 794 -11.34 -5.07 18.67
C VAL A 794 -10.79 -3.84 17.97
N TYR A 795 -9.55 -3.45 18.28
CA TYR A 795 -8.92 -2.24 17.76
C TYR A 795 -7.81 -2.62 16.77
N ILE A 796 -8.02 -2.33 15.49
CA ILE A 796 -7.18 -2.81 14.39
C ILE A 796 -6.43 -1.65 13.73
N ALA A 797 -5.12 -1.77 13.63
CA ALA A 797 -4.27 -0.90 12.82
C ALA A 797 -3.32 -1.73 11.95
N LYS A 798 -2.69 -1.07 10.97
CA LYS A 798 -1.56 -1.70 10.26
C LYS A 798 -0.41 -1.90 11.24
N ALA A 799 0.29 -3.03 11.12
CA ALA A 799 1.42 -3.33 11.97
C ALA A 799 2.52 -2.24 11.92
N PRO A 800 3.12 -1.87 13.08
CA PRO A 800 4.09 -0.79 13.22
C PRO A 800 5.52 -1.27 12.91
N TYR A 801 5.66 -2.31 12.09
CA TYR A 801 6.94 -2.96 11.86
C TYR A 801 7.97 -1.97 11.33
N THR A 802 9.17 -2.01 11.92
CA THR A 802 10.25 -1.15 11.49
C THR A 802 11.05 -1.83 10.39
N SER A 803 11.66 -1.03 9.52
CA SER A 803 12.75 -1.51 8.67
C SER A 803 14.11 -1.23 9.30
N THR A 804 14.15 -0.92 10.59
CA THR A 804 15.33 -0.42 11.28
C THR A 804 16.01 -1.51 12.09
N LEU A 805 17.33 -1.46 12.19
CA LEU A 805 18.10 -2.32 13.09
C LEU A 805 18.11 -1.84 14.55
N HIS A 806 17.22 -0.91 14.92
CA HIS A 806 17.12 -0.31 16.25
C HIS A 806 18.46 0.19 16.84
N MET A 807 19.41 0.61 16.00
CA MET A 807 20.73 1.11 16.44
C MET A 807 20.67 2.53 17.00
N THR A 808 19.66 3.31 16.61
CA THR A 808 19.55 4.75 16.92
C THR A 808 18.38 5.11 17.82
N GLN A 809 17.61 4.13 18.29
CA GLN A 809 16.41 4.37 19.09
C GLN A 809 16.71 4.40 20.60
N ALA A 810 16.09 5.35 21.30
CA ALA A 810 16.02 5.36 22.76
C ALA A 810 14.92 4.38 23.23
N GLU A 811 15.05 3.84 24.45
CA GLU A 811 14.16 2.80 24.99
C GLU A 811 12.68 3.23 25.12
N ASP A 812 12.39 4.54 25.12
CA ASP A 812 11.05 5.12 25.31
C ASP A 812 10.28 5.46 24.00
N ASP A 813 10.89 5.24 22.82
CA ASP A 813 10.22 5.53 21.55
C ASP A 813 9.34 4.34 21.13
N ASP A 814 8.15 4.23 21.74
CA ASP A 814 7.30 3.03 21.68
C ASP A 814 6.97 2.57 20.24
N GLY A 815 7.08 3.40 19.21
CA GLY A 815 6.89 2.99 17.81
C GLY A 815 5.49 2.42 17.47
N LEU A 816 4.58 2.30 18.44
CA LEU A 816 3.27 1.65 18.31
C LEU A 816 2.22 2.53 17.64
N PHE A 817 2.52 3.80 17.36
CA PHE A 817 1.65 4.74 16.66
C PHE A 817 0.21 4.78 17.24
N PHE A 818 -0.79 4.33 16.49
CA PHE A 818 -2.20 4.27 16.93
C PHE A 818 -2.44 3.33 18.11
N MET A 819 -1.49 2.45 18.41
CA MET A 819 -1.52 1.54 19.55
C MET A 819 -0.58 1.98 20.68
N SER A 820 -0.17 3.25 20.70
CA SER A 820 0.61 3.79 21.81
C SER A 820 -0.15 3.68 23.14
N ARG A 821 0.59 3.65 24.24
CA ARG A 821 0.02 3.63 25.60
C ARG A 821 -0.96 4.79 25.84
N ASP A 822 -0.61 5.99 25.39
CA ASP A 822 -1.44 7.17 25.58
C ASP A 822 -2.76 7.09 24.82
N VAL A 823 -2.74 6.62 23.57
CA VAL A 823 -3.98 6.41 22.80
C VAL A 823 -4.85 5.38 23.50
N ILE A 824 -4.32 4.21 23.85
CA ILE A 824 -5.09 3.14 24.50
C ILE A 824 -5.64 3.59 25.86
N ARG A 825 -4.88 4.37 26.62
CA ARG A 825 -5.35 5.01 27.86
C ARG A 825 -6.52 5.95 27.59
N GLY A 826 -6.42 6.79 26.56
CA GLY A 826 -7.49 7.67 26.13
C GLY A 826 -8.75 6.92 25.69
N LEU A 827 -8.62 5.79 24.98
CA LEU A 827 -9.76 4.97 24.57
C LEU A 827 -10.48 4.34 25.76
N LYS A 828 -9.74 3.86 26.76
CA LYS A 828 -10.34 3.29 27.98
C LYS A 828 -10.97 4.36 28.86
N SER A 829 -10.33 5.53 28.96
CA SER A 829 -10.80 6.67 29.77
C SER A 829 -11.21 6.21 31.19
N GLU A 830 -12.38 6.65 31.67
CA GLU A 830 -12.99 6.25 32.95
C GLU A 830 -13.77 4.92 32.91
N TYR A 831 -13.86 4.27 31.75
CA TYR A 831 -14.69 3.07 31.55
C TYR A 831 -13.91 1.79 31.85
N HIS A 832 -13.79 1.46 33.13
CA HIS A 832 -12.97 0.34 33.59
C HIS A 832 -13.44 -1.05 33.13
N ASP A 833 -14.71 -1.21 32.75
CA ASP A 833 -15.29 -2.47 32.26
C ASP A 833 -15.20 -2.65 30.73
N ILE A 834 -14.66 -1.67 30.01
CA ILE A 834 -14.35 -1.82 28.58
C ILE A 834 -13.08 -2.69 28.42
N LYS A 835 -13.21 -3.70 27.56
CA LYS A 835 -12.12 -4.59 27.14
C LYS A 835 -11.69 -4.22 25.73
N ILE A 836 -10.45 -3.78 25.60
CA ILE A 836 -9.84 -3.43 24.32
C ILE A 836 -8.85 -4.52 23.92
N TYR A 837 -8.95 -4.98 22.69
CA TYR A 837 -8.10 -6.00 22.07
C TYR A 837 -7.31 -5.35 20.93
N PRO A 838 -6.09 -4.85 21.18
CA PRO A 838 -5.24 -4.25 20.16
C PRO A 838 -4.73 -5.34 19.20
N MET A 839 -4.93 -5.17 17.90
CA MET A 839 -4.54 -6.16 16.89
C MET A 839 -3.91 -5.51 15.66
N PHE A 840 -2.78 -6.08 15.23
CA PHE A 840 -2.22 -5.84 13.92
C PHE A 840 -2.61 -6.92 12.95
N PHE A 841 -2.60 -6.59 11.67
CA PHE A 841 -2.69 -7.58 10.61
C PHE A 841 -1.60 -7.38 9.55
N ASP A 842 -1.16 -8.49 8.96
CA ASP A 842 -0.34 -8.50 7.75
C ASP A 842 -0.84 -9.60 6.80
N LYS A 843 -0.37 -9.56 5.55
CA LYS A 843 -0.76 -10.48 4.50
C LYS A 843 0.45 -11.18 3.91
N TYR A 844 0.48 -12.50 4.04
CA TYR A 844 1.47 -13.35 3.39
C TYR A 844 0.82 -14.34 2.42
N TYR A 845 1.63 -15.21 1.81
CA TYR A 845 1.20 -16.09 0.74
C TYR A 845 1.60 -17.55 0.96
N ALA A 846 0.69 -18.47 0.65
CA ALA A 846 0.86 -19.91 0.72
C ALA A 846 0.66 -20.54 -0.65
N VAL A 847 1.49 -21.51 -1.02
CA VAL A 847 1.32 -22.35 -2.21
C VAL A 847 0.17 -23.32 -1.98
N ARG A 848 -0.70 -23.46 -2.98
CA ARG A 848 -1.78 -24.44 -2.99
C ARG A 848 -1.30 -25.78 -3.53
N LEU A 849 -1.53 -26.85 -2.76
CA LEU A 849 -1.14 -28.21 -3.14
C LEU A 849 -2.32 -29.03 -3.68
N GLU A 850 -3.52 -28.83 -3.13
CA GLU A 850 -4.74 -29.54 -3.54
C GLU A 850 -5.92 -28.59 -3.80
N ASN A 851 -7.00 -29.14 -4.38
CA ASN A 851 -8.26 -28.41 -4.48
C ASN A 851 -8.93 -28.35 -3.11
N ILE A 852 -9.30 -27.14 -2.71
CA ILE A 852 -9.93 -26.84 -1.42
C ILE A 852 -11.42 -26.63 -1.67
N ALA A 853 -12.26 -27.42 -1.02
CA ALA A 853 -13.71 -27.31 -1.12
C ALA A 853 -14.28 -26.21 -0.21
N ALA A 854 -13.69 -26.01 0.97
CA ALA A 854 -14.14 -25.01 1.93
C ALA A 854 -13.96 -23.57 1.41
N GLY A 855 -14.91 -22.69 1.73
CA GLY A 855 -14.86 -21.28 1.32
C GLY A 855 -13.79 -20.45 2.04
N SER A 856 -13.37 -20.92 3.22
CA SER A 856 -12.35 -20.30 4.09
C SER A 856 -11.58 -21.38 4.85
N LEU A 857 -10.30 -21.15 5.14
CA LEU A 857 -9.51 -22.00 6.05
C LEU A 857 -8.92 -21.15 7.18
N TYR A 858 -8.64 -21.72 8.34
CA TYR A 858 -8.08 -20.96 9.46
C TYR A 858 -7.15 -21.78 10.37
N ILE A 859 -6.27 -21.09 11.11
CA ILE A 859 -5.54 -21.62 12.27
C ILE A 859 -5.76 -20.63 13.43
N GLN A 860 -6.12 -21.15 14.60
CA GLN A 860 -6.35 -20.37 15.82
C GLN A 860 -5.59 -20.88 17.06
N ASP A 861 -4.89 -22.01 16.93
CA ASP A 861 -4.03 -22.53 18.00
C ASP A 861 -2.77 -21.64 18.07
N THR A 862 -2.66 -20.88 19.15
CA THR A 862 -1.58 -19.92 19.35
C THR A 862 -0.22 -20.62 19.53
N VAL A 863 -0.20 -21.80 20.16
CA VAL A 863 1.02 -22.61 20.31
C VAL A 863 1.51 -23.07 18.94
N GLU A 864 0.61 -23.52 18.08
CA GLU A 864 0.96 -23.83 16.70
C GLU A 864 1.50 -22.60 15.95
N LEU A 865 0.86 -21.44 16.10
CA LEU A 865 1.27 -20.20 15.43
C LEU A 865 2.62 -19.65 15.87
N THR A 866 3.13 -20.02 17.05
CA THR A 866 4.53 -19.72 17.42
C THR A 866 5.56 -20.34 16.46
N ASN A 867 5.23 -21.45 15.80
CA ASN A 867 6.12 -22.03 14.78
C ASN A 867 6.31 -21.10 13.57
N LEU A 868 5.32 -20.22 13.32
CA LEU A 868 5.37 -19.21 12.27
C LEU A 868 6.20 -18.00 12.69
N VAL A 869 6.01 -17.50 13.90
CA VAL A 869 6.82 -16.41 14.50
C VAL A 869 6.95 -16.67 15.99
N GLU A 870 8.18 -16.84 16.46
CA GLU A 870 8.49 -16.98 17.88
C GLU A 870 9.16 -15.69 18.32
N ASP A 871 8.56 -14.99 19.29
CA ASP A 871 9.15 -13.82 19.93
C ASP A 871 9.75 -14.22 21.28
N PRO A 872 11.09 -14.27 21.43
CA PRO A 872 11.74 -14.58 22.69
C PRO A 872 11.36 -13.62 23.82
N SER A 873 11.02 -12.36 23.48
CA SER A 873 10.59 -11.35 24.45
C SER A 873 9.12 -11.51 24.87
N LYS A 874 8.36 -12.34 24.14
CA LYS A 874 6.92 -12.57 24.31
C LYS A 874 6.08 -11.28 24.29
N LYS A 875 6.55 -10.24 23.61
CA LYS A 875 5.87 -8.94 23.50
C LYS A 875 4.88 -8.93 22.33
N SER A 876 5.12 -9.71 21.28
CA SER A 876 4.22 -9.85 20.13
C SER A 876 3.85 -11.31 19.88
N VAL A 877 2.56 -11.59 19.65
CA VAL A 877 2.06 -12.95 19.44
C VAL A 877 1.09 -13.01 18.27
N VAL A 878 1.37 -13.88 17.31
CA VAL A 878 0.44 -14.26 16.24
C VAL A 878 -0.57 -15.26 16.80
N PHE A 879 -1.87 -14.94 16.71
CA PHE A 879 -2.92 -15.74 17.34
C PHE A 879 -4.00 -16.23 16.37
N PHE A 880 -4.06 -15.68 15.15
CA PHE A 880 -5.04 -16.12 14.16
C PHE A 880 -4.56 -15.95 12.71
N ASN A 881 -4.66 -17.01 11.91
CA ASN A 881 -4.42 -16.98 10.47
C ASN A 881 -5.67 -17.36 9.70
N LEU A 882 -6.06 -16.54 8.71
CA LEU A 882 -7.21 -16.78 7.85
C LEU A 882 -6.81 -16.84 6.38
N PHE A 883 -7.29 -17.87 5.68
CA PHE A 883 -6.93 -18.18 4.30
C PHE A 883 -8.16 -18.12 3.40
N ASN A 884 -7.97 -17.65 2.17
CA ASN A 884 -9.00 -17.72 1.15
C ASN A 884 -9.05 -19.14 0.52
N GLY A 885 -10.26 -19.67 0.35
CA GLY A 885 -10.49 -20.93 -0.40
C GLY A 885 -10.63 -20.74 -1.93
N MET A 886 -10.88 -19.52 -2.41
CA MET A 886 -11.19 -19.18 -3.81
C MET A 886 -10.04 -19.33 -4.80
N LYS A 887 -10.32 -19.89 -5.98
CA LYS A 887 -9.52 -19.68 -7.20
C LYS A 887 -10.00 -18.33 -7.87
N VAL A 888 -9.16 -17.25 -8.01
CA VAL A 888 -9.49 -15.95 -8.74
C VAL A 888 -8.41 -15.46 -9.77
N GLY A 889 -8.66 -15.21 -11.11
CA GLY A 889 -7.70 -15.30 -12.30
C GLY A 889 -7.71 -16.53 -13.31
N LYS A 890 -6.62 -16.90 -14.01
CA LYS A 890 -6.45 -18.23 -14.69
C LYS A 890 -5.60 -19.20 -13.86
N GLU A 891 -5.59 -20.50 -14.16
CA GLU A 891 -4.83 -21.51 -13.37
C GLU A 891 -3.32 -21.25 -13.33
N GLU A 892 -2.75 -20.79 -14.45
CA GLU A 892 -1.36 -20.40 -14.58
C GLU A 892 -0.98 -19.15 -13.76
N GLU A 893 -1.98 -18.36 -13.35
CA GLU A 893 -1.82 -17.06 -12.67
C GLU A 893 -2.04 -17.15 -11.14
N ARG A 894 -2.48 -18.31 -10.61
CA ARG A 894 -3.02 -18.46 -9.23
C ARG A 894 -2.25 -19.47 -8.37
N TYR A 895 -0.91 -19.44 -8.39
CA TYR A 895 -0.07 -20.38 -7.62
C TYR A 895 -0.13 -20.16 -6.12
N TYR A 896 -0.34 -18.91 -5.69
CA TYR A 896 -0.35 -18.53 -4.29
C TYR A 896 -1.78 -18.18 -3.81
N ARG A 897 -2.07 -18.54 -2.57
CA ARG A 897 -3.22 -18.13 -1.76
C ARG A 897 -2.75 -17.08 -0.78
N GLY A 898 -3.50 -15.99 -0.66
CA GLY A 898 -3.22 -15.02 0.39
C GLY A 898 -3.69 -15.55 1.75
N VAL A 899 -3.00 -15.11 2.80
CA VAL A 899 -3.31 -15.38 4.20
C VAL A 899 -3.29 -14.04 4.93
N ILE A 900 -4.30 -13.74 5.74
CA ILE A 900 -4.22 -12.66 6.73
C ILE A 900 -3.76 -13.27 8.05
N SER A 901 -2.70 -12.69 8.60
CA SER A 901 -2.15 -13.01 9.92
C SER A 901 -2.52 -11.91 10.89
N TYR A 902 -3.11 -12.27 12.02
CA TYR A 902 -3.41 -11.36 13.12
C TYR A 902 -2.42 -11.56 14.26
N ALA A 903 -1.90 -10.46 14.77
CA ALA A 903 -1.00 -10.43 15.92
C ALA A 903 -1.46 -9.40 16.95
N THR A 904 -1.12 -9.64 18.22
CA THR A 904 -1.39 -8.73 19.33
C THR A 904 -0.11 -8.49 20.12
N LEU A 905 -0.15 -7.48 21.01
CA LEU A 905 0.94 -7.16 21.92
C LEU A 905 0.59 -7.59 23.34
N LEU A 906 1.56 -8.14 24.06
CA LEU A 906 1.41 -8.59 25.44
C LEU A 906 2.35 -7.81 26.36
N ASN A 907 1.92 -7.56 27.60
CA ASN A 907 2.73 -6.93 28.66
C ASN A 907 3.17 -5.49 28.36
N ILE A 908 2.60 -4.85 27.33
CA ILE A 908 2.93 -3.47 26.95
C ILE A 908 2.05 -2.46 27.69
N TYR A 909 0.79 -2.79 27.97
CA TYR A 909 -0.20 -1.86 28.50
C TYR A 909 -0.37 -1.93 30.02
N GLN A 910 0.71 -2.25 30.75
CA GLN A 910 0.70 -2.32 32.21
C GLN A 910 0.10 -1.06 32.83
N GLY A 911 -0.85 -1.23 33.75
CA GLY A 911 -1.58 -0.14 34.40
C GLY A 911 -2.65 0.55 33.53
N ILE A 912 -2.85 0.10 32.28
CA ILE A 912 -3.85 0.64 31.35
C ILE A 912 -4.87 -0.45 31.00
N LEU A 913 -4.41 -1.54 30.38
CA LEU A 913 -5.23 -2.71 30.10
C LEU A 913 -4.90 -3.82 31.11
N ASP A 914 -5.89 -4.67 31.36
CA ASP A 914 -5.63 -5.94 32.04
C ASP A 914 -5.10 -6.92 30.99
N ASP A 915 -3.83 -7.31 31.11
CA ASP A 915 -3.25 -8.30 30.19
C ASP A 915 -4.01 -9.62 30.26
N GLU A 916 -4.65 -9.97 31.39
CA GLU A 916 -5.47 -11.17 31.49
C GLU A 916 -6.67 -11.13 30.52
N ASP A 917 -7.24 -9.95 30.27
CA ASP A 917 -8.32 -9.79 29.28
C ASP A 917 -7.81 -10.07 27.85
N ILE A 918 -6.62 -9.60 27.50
CA ILE A 918 -6.00 -9.89 26.20
C ILE A 918 -5.71 -11.39 26.07
N HIS A 919 -5.18 -12.00 27.12
CA HIS A 919 -4.90 -13.44 27.13
C HIS A 919 -6.17 -14.27 26.99
N LYS A 920 -7.21 -14.01 27.79
CA LYS A 920 -8.51 -14.71 27.70
C LYS A 920 -9.23 -14.46 26.37
N GLY A 921 -9.08 -13.27 25.80
CA GLY A 921 -9.75 -12.89 24.56
C GLY A 921 -9.07 -13.39 23.30
N LEU A 922 -7.74 -13.54 23.28
CA LEU A 922 -6.99 -13.80 22.03
C LEU A 922 -6.05 -15.00 22.09
N ILE A 923 -5.56 -15.38 23.28
CA ILE A 923 -4.44 -16.33 23.43
C ILE A 923 -4.93 -17.67 23.97
N PHE A 924 -5.51 -17.67 25.16
CA PHE A 924 -5.97 -18.88 25.84
C PHE A 924 -7.22 -19.43 25.17
N ASP A 925 -7.27 -20.75 25.03
CA ASP A 925 -8.43 -21.41 24.46
C ASP A 925 -9.64 -21.26 25.40
N GLY A 926 -10.78 -20.86 24.84
CA GLY A 926 -11.99 -20.56 25.58
C GLY A 926 -13.04 -19.87 24.70
N SER A 927 -14.28 -19.82 25.21
CA SER A 927 -15.44 -19.33 24.45
C SER A 927 -15.29 -17.88 23.96
N LEU A 928 -14.70 -17.00 24.78
CA LEU A 928 -14.50 -15.60 24.39
C LEU A 928 -13.56 -15.46 23.20
N LYS A 929 -12.46 -16.23 23.18
CA LYS A 929 -11.53 -16.29 22.04
C LYS A 929 -12.25 -16.81 20.81
N ASP A 930 -12.96 -17.93 20.93
CA ASP A 930 -13.72 -18.50 19.81
C ASP A 930 -14.74 -17.51 19.24
N ASP A 931 -15.47 -16.77 20.09
CA ASP A 931 -16.43 -15.74 19.68
C ASP A 931 -15.76 -14.60 18.90
N ILE A 932 -14.63 -14.07 19.41
CA ILE A 932 -13.89 -12.98 18.76
C ILE A 932 -13.36 -13.43 17.40
N LEU A 933 -12.74 -14.62 17.33
CA LEU A 933 -12.20 -15.17 16.08
C LEU A 933 -13.30 -15.52 15.07
N GLN A 934 -14.45 -15.98 15.56
CA GLN A 934 -15.63 -16.19 14.74
C GLN A 934 -16.13 -14.88 14.16
N TYR A 935 -16.24 -13.82 14.97
CA TYR A 935 -16.65 -12.50 14.48
C TYR A 935 -15.66 -11.90 13.48
N LEU A 936 -14.34 -12.09 13.66
CA LEU A 936 -13.36 -11.72 12.65
C LEU A 936 -13.61 -12.49 11.35
N THR A 937 -13.78 -13.81 11.41
CA THR A 937 -14.08 -14.63 10.23
C THR A 937 -15.35 -14.18 9.50
N LEU A 938 -16.44 -13.97 10.24
CA LEU A 938 -17.70 -13.49 9.70
C LEU A 938 -17.57 -12.08 9.11
N PHE A 939 -16.72 -11.21 9.66
CA PHE A 939 -16.42 -9.91 9.07
C PHE A 939 -15.85 -10.05 7.66
N HIS A 940 -14.91 -10.98 7.44
CA HIS A 940 -14.39 -11.27 6.10
C HIS A 940 -15.47 -11.80 5.14
N PHE A 941 -16.40 -12.63 5.62
CA PHE A 941 -17.57 -13.05 4.85
C PHE A 941 -18.54 -11.88 4.60
N SER A 942 -18.72 -10.97 5.55
CA SER A 942 -19.62 -9.82 5.39
C SER A 942 -19.20 -8.89 4.24
N ARG A 943 -17.89 -8.85 3.95
CA ARG A 943 -17.28 -8.05 2.89
C ARG A 943 -17.09 -8.79 1.57
N TYR A 944 -17.42 -10.08 1.52
CA TYR A 944 -17.14 -11.11 0.50
C TYR A 944 -16.77 -10.69 -0.94
N GLN A 945 -16.12 -11.62 -1.63
CA GLN A 945 -15.96 -11.60 -3.08
C GLN A 945 -16.86 -12.63 -3.74
N LYS A 946 -17.45 -12.28 -4.88
CA LYS A 946 -18.30 -13.18 -5.68
C LYS A 946 -17.50 -13.74 -6.85
N ALA A 947 -17.47 -15.07 -7.00
CA ALA A 947 -16.95 -15.76 -8.18
C ALA A 947 -17.86 -16.95 -8.52
N ASP A 948 -18.07 -17.23 -9.80
CA ASP A 948 -18.78 -18.42 -10.28
C ASP A 948 -20.11 -18.71 -9.54
N LYS A 949 -20.89 -17.64 -9.28
CA LYS A 949 -22.17 -17.63 -8.55
C LYS A 949 -22.08 -17.87 -7.03
N GLN A 950 -20.94 -18.28 -6.48
CA GLN A 950 -20.70 -18.42 -5.05
C GLN A 950 -20.07 -17.17 -4.44
N ILE A 951 -20.20 -17.03 -3.12
CA ILE A 951 -19.51 -16.01 -2.35
C ILE A 951 -18.42 -16.67 -1.53
N HIS A 952 -17.34 -15.92 -1.31
CA HIS A 952 -16.25 -16.36 -0.47
C HIS A 952 -15.68 -15.17 0.28
N ILE A 953 -14.86 -15.44 1.30
CA ILE A 953 -14.29 -14.38 2.12
C ILE A 953 -13.56 -13.32 1.28
N LYS A 954 -13.77 -12.05 1.61
CA LYS A 954 -12.85 -11.01 1.19
C LYS A 954 -11.64 -11.11 2.11
N LEU A 955 -10.56 -11.71 1.61
CA LEU A 955 -9.37 -11.97 2.41
C LEU A 955 -8.85 -10.69 3.08
N ASP A 956 -8.74 -9.58 2.36
CA ASP A 956 -8.35 -8.29 2.94
C ASP A 956 -9.57 -7.36 3.02
N PRO A 957 -10.31 -7.34 4.14
CA PRO A 957 -11.46 -6.47 4.31
C PRO A 957 -11.04 -5.00 4.48
N TYR A 958 -9.79 -4.77 4.90
CA TYR A 958 -9.21 -3.49 5.28
C TYR A 958 -8.75 -2.61 4.11
N ASP A 959 -8.52 -3.19 2.92
CA ASP A 959 -8.03 -2.50 1.70
C ASP A 959 -8.77 -1.18 1.32
N LYS A 960 -10.00 -0.96 1.82
CA LYS A 960 -10.72 0.32 1.64
C LYS A 960 -10.15 1.47 2.49
N LEU A 961 -9.53 1.17 3.63
CA LEU A 961 -8.89 2.12 4.56
C LEU A 961 -7.36 1.98 4.60
N ILE A 962 -6.86 0.74 4.51
CA ILE A 962 -5.45 0.39 4.65
C ILE A 962 -5.03 -0.41 3.40
N GLY A 963 -4.50 0.28 2.39
CA GLY A 963 -4.11 -0.33 1.11
C GLY A 963 -3.87 0.69 0.00
N ASP A 964 -3.45 0.22 -1.17
CA ASP A 964 -3.14 1.08 -2.33
C ASP A 964 -4.38 1.71 -2.97
N LYS A 965 -5.54 1.12 -2.71
CA LYS A 965 -6.86 1.63 -3.15
C LYS A 965 -7.66 2.23 -2.01
N SER A 966 -7.00 2.52 -0.88
CA SER A 966 -7.67 3.11 0.28
C SER A 966 -8.17 4.52 -0.03
N VAL A 967 -9.21 4.95 0.68
CA VAL A 967 -9.72 6.32 0.56
C VAL A 967 -8.60 7.35 0.79
N GLY A 968 -7.73 7.12 1.77
CA GLY A 968 -6.58 7.99 2.03
C GLY A 968 -5.51 7.98 0.94
N LYS A 969 -5.32 6.91 0.14
CA LYS A 969 -4.42 6.99 -1.03
C LYS A 969 -5.08 7.74 -2.18
N LEU A 970 -6.35 7.40 -2.43
CA LEU A 970 -7.10 7.92 -3.56
C LEU A 970 -7.38 9.42 -3.40
N SER A 971 -7.47 9.95 -2.18
CA SER A 971 -7.76 11.37 -1.93
C SER A 971 -6.65 12.33 -2.34
N LEU A 972 -5.46 11.83 -2.68
CA LEU A 972 -4.30 12.62 -3.07
C LEU A 972 -4.31 12.95 -4.57
N PHE A 973 -4.09 14.21 -4.91
CA PHE A 973 -3.80 14.65 -6.27
C PHE A 973 -2.84 15.84 -6.28
N ASN A 974 -2.23 16.13 -7.42
CA ASN A 974 -1.24 17.19 -7.53
C ASN A 974 -1.84 18.57 -7.19
N HIS A 975 -1.12 19.35 -6.40
CA HIS A 975 -1.44 20.73 -6.08
C HIS A 975 -1.19 21.64 -7.31
N PHE A 976 -1.57 22.92 -7.20
CA PHE A 976 -1.48 23.99 -8.21
C PHE A 976 -0.24 23.99 -9.14
N ARG A 977 0.97 23.64 -8.66
CA ARG A 977 2.22 23.58 -9.46
C ARG A 977 2.75 22.17 -9.75
N GLY A 978 1.95 21.12 -9.53
CA GLY A 978 2.28 19.75 -9.94
C GLY A 978 3.24 18.96 -9.03
N LYS A 979 4.09 19.63 -8.23
CA LYS A 979 5.14 18.97 -7.42
C LYS A 979 4.69 18.45 -6.04
N GLY A 980 3.83 19.19 -5.36
CA GLY A 980 3.27 18.80 -4.05
C GLY A 980 1.90 18.13 -4.19
N GLU A 981 1.49 17.35 -3.20
CA GLU A 981 0.17 16.71 -3.13
C GLU A 981 -0.84 17.54 -2.32
N PHE A 982 -2.11 17.49 -2.72
CA PHE A 982 -3.28 17.98 -2.00
C PHE A 982 -4.14 16.79 -1.56
N ASN A 983 -4.63 16.81 -0.31
CA ASN A 983 -5.42 15.73 0.27
C ASN A 983 -6.91 16.13 0.38
N SER A 984 -7.71 15.72 -0.60
CA SER A 984 -9.14 16.10 -0.65
C SER A 984 -9.99 15.57 0.51
N LEU A 985 -9.63 14.45 1.14
CA LEU A 985 -10.33 13.96 2.33
C LEU A 985 -10.04 14.88 3.53
N ALA A 986 -8.79 15.29 3.72
CA ALA A 986 -8.40 16.22 4.78
C ALA A 986 -9.11 17.57 4.63
N PHE A 987 -9.14 18.10 3.40
CA PHE A 987 -9.85 19.33 3.07
C PHE A 987 -11.36 19.24 3.33
N LEU A 988 -12.03 18.20 2.81
CA LEU A 988 -13.48 18.05 3.02
C LEU A 988 -13.84 17.71 4.48
N THR A 989 -12.92 17.10 5.23
CA THR A 989 -13.03 16.94 6.69
C THR A 989 -13.01 18.30 7.41
N LEU A 990 -12.14 19.22 6.97
CA LEU A 990 -12.12 20.60 7.46
C LEU A 990 -13.43 21.33 7.11
N VAL A 991 -13.89 21.24 5.85
CA VAL A 991 -15.17 21.83 5.41
C VAL A 991 -16.35 21.29 6.21
N ARG A 992 -16.42 19.97 6.45
CA ARG A 992 -17.44 19.36 7.33
C ARG A 992 -17.43 19.99 8.71
N THR A 993 -16.25 20.19 9.29
CA THR A 993 -16.10 20.78 10.63
C THR A 993 -16.61 22.21 10.68
N VAL A 994 -16.34 23.01 9.63
CA VAL A 994 -16.91 24.37 9.48
C VAL A 994 -18.43 24.30 9.38
N LEU A 995 -18.98 23.46 8.50
CA LEU A 995 -20.42 23.39 8.25
C LEU A 995 -21.23 22.81 9.40
N ASN A 996 -20.61 22.05 10.31
CA ASN A 996 -21.26 21.45 11.47
C ASN A 996 -21.03 22.24 12.77
N ALA A 997 -20.20 23.29 12.76
CA ALA A 997 -20.04 24.16 13.93
C ALA A 997 -21.38 24.86 14.22
N LYS A 998 -21.80 24.85 15.50
CA LYS A 998 -22.91 25.69 15.94
C LYS A 998 -22.47 27.15 15.75
N GLN A 999 -23.23 27.91 14.94
CA GLN A 999 -23.07 29.35 14.80
C GLN A 999 -23.40 30.06 16.11
#